data_AF-A0A2M7V4Z7-F1
#
_entry.id   AF-A0A2M7V4Z7-F1
#
_cell.length_a   1.000
_cell.length_b   1.000
_cell.length_c   1.000
_cell.angle_alpha   90.00
_cell.angle_beta   90.00
_cell.angle_gamma   90.00
#
_symmetry.space_group_name_H-M   'P 1'
#
loop_
_entity.id
_entity.type
_entity.pdbx_description
1 polymer ?
#
loop_
_entity_poly.entity_id
_entity_poly.type
_entity_poly.pdbx_seq_one_letter_code
_entity_poly.pdbx_strand_id
1 'polypeptide(L)'
;MNTQTTVIVGAQWGDEGKGKITDVLAKDAQYVVRFHGGNNAGHTIVVEDKTYKLHLLPSGVVSEHIHSIIGNGVVIDPKVLLEEIAEITKNGKPLRLSISERAHVIMPYHIAMDEALSGYQAALGAGSTKRGIAPVYADKMYRHGIRMGDLLESDMFREKLEKAYDFNVGMITNVFHQTFTLSKTDIIETYLAYGKQLRTYIHDTEIELSDAYKEGKHILFEGAQGMSLDPDHGLYPHTTSSNNVAAHAEVGSGLGINAPKRIVGVVKAYVSRVGTSPFVTELTDATGDRIREVGQEYGTTTGRARRIGWLDLVQVRQSVRLHPLTEIAITKLDVLNGFDDIQVCIAYYIDGKIVREMPASLDAMRNAKPVYTTLSGWKQVYTGSMPTDVSGFDPAVQAYLSFIEKEVGCPVGIVSFGPKRSETVMLTSVSSENKEKELTAISPIDGRYGSQTRVLSEYHSEYALIRARVRVEIAYLIALSEETSFTSLPPFSVIEKEQLHTLSRLCSLDDAVRIKDIEGRIHHDVKAVEFFLQERLQALGLSHAIPFIHIGLTSEDINNIAYLSLWKDSLSDVFAPALDTVIASLTMFAETYKATPMLALTHGQPATPTTVGKEVAVFVDRLKKQITLLKEVTLEAKCSGATGTFAAHRVLSRDVDWIAFHKTLLKQFGLEQLLLTTQVNSYDSLVESYHAISRINMILLDLSRDMWMYISRGIFHQIVSKDHVGSSTMPHKVNPIHFENAEGNIAISQGMFTTLASHLPVSRMQRDLSGSTIIRNQGIALAHALLAVKSVAKGMATITPNQSVLSQELQAHPEVLTEAVQTVLRKYGEKDAYEKVKAFSRGEYIDMATLRSFITTLDISVKDRQFLGSLTPENYIGLAGMLVDTL
;
A
#
# COMPACT_ATOMS: atom_id res chain seq x y z
N MET A 1 5.46 -6.08 -14.86
CA MET A 1 4.58 -5.33 -15.76
C MET A 1 4.22 -4.03 -15.08
N ASN A 2 4.51 -2.89 -15.70
CA ASN A 2 4.28 -1.56 -15.13
C ASN A 2 2.96 -1.01 -15.68
N THR A 3 1.84 -1.72 -15.42
CA THR A 3 0.52 -1.28 -15.89
C THR A 3 0.12 -0.04 -15.11
N GLN A 4 -0.12 1.07 -15.82
CA GLN A 4 -0.57 2.31 -15.20
C GLN A 4 -2.10 2.24 -15.10
N THR A 5 -2.64 2.24 -13.88
CA THR A 5 -4.08 2.28 -13.64
C THR A 5 -4.44 3.52 -12.86
N THR A 6 -5.34 4.32 -13.42
CA THR A 6 -5.80 5.57 -12.81
C THR A 6 -7.29 5.45 -12.47
N VAL A 7 -7.68 5.80 -11.26
CA VAL A 7 -9.09 5.83 -10.83
C VAL A 7 -9.44 7.26 -10.43
N ILE A 8 -10.50 7.82 -11.01
CA ILE A 8 -10.97 9.16 -10.74
C ILE A 8 -12.30 9.06 -9.99
N VAL A 9 -12.38 9.69 -8.82
CA VAL A 9 -13.55 9.65 -7.94
C VAL A 9 -13.92 11.05 -7.48
N GLY A 10 -15.20 11.26 -7.17
CA GLY A 10 -15.68 12.52 -6.60
C GLY A 10 -15.51 12.47 -5.11
N ALA A 11 -14.80 13.45 -4.53
CA ALA A 11 -14.53 13.46 -3.10
C ALA A 11 -15.61 14.19 -2.28
N GLN A 12 -16.69 14.64 -2.93
CA GLN A 12 -17.76 15.41 -2.29
C GLN A 12 -19.15 14.79 -2.57
N TRP A 13 -20.14 15.60 -2.99
CA TRP A 13 -21.53 15.17 -3.25
C TRP A 13 -21.85 14.94 -4.73
N GLY A 14 -20.86 14.86 -5.61
CA GLY A 14 -21.03 14.89 -7.06
C GLY A 14 -20.81 16.29 -7.63
N ASP A 15 -20.76 16.38 -8.97
CA ASP A 15 -20.54 17.64 -9.70
C ASP A 15 -19.19 18.35 -9.48
N GLU A 16 -18.17 17.66 -8.98
CA GLU A 16 -16.84 18.22 -8.68
C GLU A 16 -15.99 18.50 -9.94
N GLY A 17 -16.51 18.21 -11.13
CA GLY A 17 -15.77 18.37 -12.39
C GLY A 17 -14.94 17.14 -12.80
N LYS A 18 -15.32 15.93 -12.34
CA LYS A 18 -14.65 14.67 -12.70
C LYS A 18 -14.46 14.51 -14.20
N GLY A 19 -15.50 14.73 -15.01
CA GLY A 19 -15.43 14.57 -16.46
C GLY A 19 -14.32 15.42 -17.10
N LYS A 20 -14.06 16.61 -16.57
CA LYS A 20 -12.93 17.45 -17.01
C LYS A 20 -11.58 16.82 -16.65
N ILE A 21 -11.43 16.35 -15.41
CA ILE A 21 -10.18 15.72 -14.97
C ILE A 21 -9.93 14.42 -15.73
N THR A 22 -10.99 13.64 -15.98
CA THR A 22 -10.96 12.48 -16.88
C THR A 22 -10.46 12.89 -18.26
N ASP A 23 -11.05 13.92 -18.85
CA ASP A 23 -10.69 14.42 -20.17
C ASP A 23 -9.21 14.87 -20.28
N VAL A 24 -8.66 15.46 -19.22
CA VAL A 24 -7.23 15.84 -19.12
C VAL A 24 -6.33 14.61 -19.00
N LEU A 25 -6.65 13.67 -18.10
CA LEU A 25 -5.84 12.48 -17.81
C LEU A 25 -5.96 11.39 -18.88
N ALA A 26 -7.06 11.40 -19.64
CA ALA A 26 -7.34 10.44 -20.69
C ALA A 26 -6.41 10.58 -21.90
N LYS A 27 -5.67 11.68 -22.03
CA LYS A 27 -4.70 11.92 -23.13
C LYS A 27 -3.71 10.76 -23.31
N ASP A 28 -3.29 10.15 -22.21
CA ASP A 28 -2.30 9.07 -22.19
C ASP A 28 -2.94 7.69 -21.97
N ALA A 29 -4.29 7.60 -22.00
CA ALA A 29 -5.04 6.37 -21.75
C ALA A 29 -5.45 5.68 -23.06
N GLN A 30 -5.49 4.35 -23.05
CA GLN A 30 -6.09 3.58 -24.15
C GLN A 30 -7.54 3.21 -23.84
N TYR A 31 -7.88 3.05 -22.56
CA TYR A 31 -9.22 2.68 -22.11
C TYR A 31 -9.75 3.69 -21.10
N VAL A 32 -11.02 4.07 -21.25
CA VAL A 32 -11.77 4.82 -20.23
C VAL A 32 -13.02 4.02 -19.85
N VAL A 33 -13.10 3.66 -18.57
CA VAL A 33 -14.09 2.71 -18.05
C VAL A 33 -15.01 3.41 -17.07
N ARG A 34 -16.31 3.46 -17.35
CA ARG A 34 -17.32 3.80 -16.36
C ARG A 34 -17.79 2.54 -15.66
N PHE A 35 -17.68 2.50 -14.34
CA PHE A 35 -17.83 1.26 -13.57
C PHE A 35 -19.03 1.24 -12.62
N HIS A 36 -19.76 2.35 -12.44
CA HIS A 36 -20.96 2.38 -11.60
C HIS A 36 -21.91 3.54 -11.96
N GLY A 37 -23.05 3.58 -11.29
CA GLY A 37 -24.07 4.61 -11.50
C GLY A 37 -24.95 4.28 -12.70
N GLY A 38 -25.51 5.31 -13.33
CA GLY A 38 -26.35 5.21 -14.53
C GLY A 38 -26.57 6.60 -15.14
N ASN A 39 -27.68 6.79 -15.86
CA ASN A 39 -28.06 8.07 -16.48
C ASN A 39 -28.52 9.16 -15.48
N ASN A 40 -28.34 8.94 -14.17
CA ASN A 40 -28.48 9.96 -13.14
C ASN A 40 -27.22 10.81 -12.96
N ALA A 41 -26.07 10.32 -13.39
CA ALA A 41 -24.89 11.14 -13.59
C ALA A 41 -25.04 11.95 -14.88
N GLY A 42 -24.45 13.14 -14.88
CA GLY A 42 -24.29 13.96 -16.07
C GLY A 42 -22.98 14.72 -15.97
N HIS A 43 -22.27 14.84 -17.07
CA HIS A 43 -21.09 15.68 -17.15
C HIS A 43 -21.03 16.36 -18.51
N THR A 44 -20.53 17.59 -18.48
CA THR A 44 -20.34 18.39 -19.67
C THR A 44 -18.86 18.39 -20.01
N ILE A 45 -18.51 18.01 -21.23
CA ILE A 45 -17.14 18.07 -21.73
C ILE A 45 -17.08 19.08 -22.86
N VAL A 46 -16.07 19.95 -22.80
CA VAL A 46 -15.78 20.91 -23.85
C VAL A 46 -14.50 20.46 -24.54
N VAL A 47 -14.64 19.98 -25.77
CA VAL A 47 -13.51 19.60 -26.63
C VAL A 47 -13.49 20.57 -27.79
N GLU A 48 -12.39 21.30 -27.94
CA GLU A 48 -12.27 22.44 -28.86
C GLU A 48 -13.38 23.46 -28.55
N ASP A 49 -14.26 23.75 -29.50
CA ASP A 49 -15.40 24.66 -29.34
C ASP A 49 -16.76 23.93 -29.25
N LYS A 50 -16.77 22.61 -29.10
CA LYS A 50 -18.00 21.79 -29.00
C LYS A 50 -18.23 21.31 -27.58
N THR A 51 -19.48 21.42 -27.15
CA THR A 51 -19.94 20.98 -25.83
C THR A 51 -20.75 19.69 -25.96
N TYR A 52 -20.32 18.63 -25.29
CA TYR A 52 -21.01 17.34 -25.22
C TYR A 52 -21.58 17.14 -23.82
N LYS A 53 -22.85 16.77 -23.73
CA LYS A 53 -23.52 16.45 -22.45
C LYS A 53 -23.71 14.94 -22.39
N LEU A 54 -22.95 14.29 -21.52
CA LEU A 54 -22.89 12.84 -21.45
C LEU A 54 -23.43 12.34 -20.10
N HIS A 55 -24.25 11.28 -20.16
CA HIS A 55 -24.95 10.67 -19.04
C HIS A 55 -24.48 9.25 -18.78
N LEU A 56 -24.41 8.39 -19.79
CA LEU A 56 -23.95 7.00 -19.69
C LEU A 56 -22.58 6.82 -20.33
N LEU A 57 -22.31 7.49 -21.46
CA LEU A 57 -21.03 7.36 -22.15
C LEU A 57 -19.89 7.89 -21.26
N PRO A 58 -18.77 7.17 -21.13
CA PRO A 58 -17.58 7.69 -20.46
C PRO A 58 -17.04 8.93 -21.18
N SER A 59 -16.36 9.80 -20.44
CA SER A 59 -15.79 11.04 -20.97
C SER A 59 -14.82 10.82 -22.12
N GLY A 60 -14.12 9.69 -22.14
CA GLY A 60 -13.16 9.32 -23.18
C GLY A 60 -13.76 9.17 -24.58
N VAL A 61 -15.09 9.02 -24.70
CA VAL A 61 -15.79 8.73 -25.97
C VAL A 61 -15.58 9.80 -27.05
N VAL A 62 -15.24 11.02 -26.64
CA VAL A 62 -14.97 12.15 -27.54
C VAL A 62 -13.59 12.09 -28.20
N SER A 63 -12.71 11.17 -27.78
CA SER A 63 -11.34 11.01 -28.28
C SER A 63 -11.21 9.75 -29.15
N GLU A 64 -10.73 9.91 -30.39
CA GLU A 64 -10.74 8.83 -31.39
C GLU A 64 -9.83 7.62 -31.05
N HIS A 65 -8.78 7.85 -30.27
CA HIS A 65 -7.82 6.81 -29.90
C HIS A 65 -8.28 6.00 -28.68
N ILE A 66 -9.25 6.49 -27.92
CA ILE A 66 -9.69 5.89 -26.66
C ILE A 66 -10.81 4.89 -26.93
N HIS A 67 -10.71 3.74 -26.29
CA HIS A 67 -11.78 2.77 -26.24
C HIS A 67 -12.61 2.95 -24.97
N SER A 68 -13.88 3.30 -25.12
CA SER A 68 -14.78 3.56 -23.99
C SER A 68 -15.50 2.29 -23.56
N ILE A 69 -15.52 2.02 -22.25
CA ILE A 69 -16.18 0.84 -21.69
C ILE A 69 -17.25 1.26 -20.68
N ILE A 70 -18.45 0.69 -20.82
CA ILE A 70 -19.50 0.70 -19.79
C ILE A 70 -19.45 -0.66 -19.09
N GLY A 71 -18.94 -0.67 -17.86
CA GLY A 71 -18.73 -1.88 -17.06
C GLY A 71 -20.01 -2.48 -16.48
N ASN A 72 -19.90 -3.69 -15.93
CA ASN A 72 -21.01 -4.47 -15.37
C ASN A 72 -21.66 -3.82 -14.13
N GLY A 73 -20.97 -2.88 -13.48
CA GLY A 73 -21.52 -2.13 -12.35
C GLY A 73 -22.45 -1.00 -12.73
N VAL A 74 -22.55 -0.62 -14.02
CA VAL A 74 -23.43 0.45 -14.51
C VAL A 74 -24.85 -0.08 -14.76
N VAL A 75 -25.86 0.75 -14.50
CA VAL A 75 -27.25 0.49 -14.90
C VAL A 75 -27.62 1.39 -16.08
N ILE A 76 -28.17 0.78 -17.14
CA ILE A 76 -28.26 1.39 -18.48
C ILE A 76 -29.72 1.53 -18.87
N ASP A 77 -30.14 2.75 -19.20
CA ASP A 77 -31.35 2.99 -19.97
C ASP A 77 -30.98 2.90 -21.47
N PRO A 78 -31.43 1.87 -22.20
CA PRO A 78 -31.01 1.66 -23.59
C PRO A 78 -31.46 2.80 -24.51
N LYS A 79 -32.58 3.46 -24.20
CA LYS A 79 -33.08 4.59 -24.98
C LYS A 79 -32.13 5.78 -24.86
N VAL A 80 -31.76 6.13 -23.62
CA VAL A 80 -30.84 7.25 -23.37
C VAL A 80 -29.47 6.97 -23.98
N LEU A 81 -28.97 5.74 -23.88
CA LEU A 81 -27.69 5.38 -24.48
C LEU A 81 -27.71 5.51 -26.01
N LEU A 82 -28.78 5.07 -26.66
CA LEU A 82 -28.94 5.22 -28.12
C LEU A 82 -29.02 6.69 -28.55
N GLU A 83 -29.68 7.54 -27.75
CA GLU A 83 -29.71 8.99 -27.99
C GLU A 83 -28.31 9.61 -27.89
N GLU A 84 -27.51 9.26 -26.88
CA GLU A 84 -26.13 9.73 -26.75
C GLU A 84 -25.21 9.22 -27.88
N ILE A 85 -25.35 7.95 -28.27
CA ILE A 85 -24.61 7.37 -29.41
C ILE A 85 -24.95 8.11 -30.71
N ALA A 86 -26.23 8.41 -30.94
CA ALA A 86 -26.67 9.18 -32.10
C ALA A 86 -26.09 10.60 -32.09
N GLU A 87 -26.03 11.27 -30.93
CA GLU A 87 -25.43 12.59 -30.79
C GLU A 87 -23.92 12.60 -31.12
N ILE A 88 -23.17 11.61 -30.64
CA ILE A 88 -21.73 11.48 -30.92
C ILE A 88 -21.47 11.19 -32.40
N THR A 89 -22.20 10.22 -32.97
CA THR A 89 -22.01 9.80 -34.38
C THR A 89 -22.43 10.88 -35.37
N LYS A 90 -23.48 11.65 -35.09
CA LYS A 90 -23.88 12.82 -35.90
C LYS A 90 -22.78 13.88 -36.00
N ASN A 91 -21.92 13.97 -34.99
CA ASN A 91 -20.79 14.90 -34.97
C ASN A 91 -19.55 14.41 -35.73
N GLY A 92 -19.64 13.26 -36.42
CA GLY A 92 -18.61 12.75 -37.34
C GLY A 92 -17.45 12.00 -36.70
N LYS A 93 -17.55 11.65 -35.40
CA LYS A 93 -16.48 10.95 -34.67
C LYS A 93 -16.68 9.42 -34.71
N PRO A 94 -15.64 8.62 -34.99
CA PRO A 94 -15.71 7.16 -34.88
C PRO A 94 -15.94 6.78 -33.41
N LEU A 95 -17.00 6.02 -33.15
CA LEU A 95 -17.36 5.56 -31.81
C LEU A 95 -16.68 4.22 -31.49
N ARG A 96 -15.76 4.22 -30.52
CA ARG A 96 -15.17 3.00 -29.94
C ARG A 96 -15.79 2.75 -28.57
N LEU A 97 -16.77 1.85 -28.54
CA LEU A 97 -17.58 1.58 -27.36
C LEU A 97 -17.71 0.08 -27.12
N SER A 98 -17.65 -0.31 -25.86
CA SER A 98 -18.02 -1.64 -25.39
C SER A 98 -18.90 -1.55 -24.17
N ILE A 99 -19.93 -2.38 -24.13
CA ILE A 99 -20.97 -2.43 -23.12
C ILE A 99 -20.95 -3.83 -22.54
N SER A 100 -20.78 -3.92 -21.22
CA SER A 100 -20.84 -5.20 -20.55
C SER A 100 -22.20 -5.85 -20.76
N GLU A 101 -22.21 -7.08 -21.27
CA GLU A 101 -23.42 -7.92 -21.32
C GLU A 101 -24.04 -8.16 -19.92
N ARG A 102 -23.25 -7.95 -18.85
CA ARG A 102 -23.67 -8.12 -17.44
C ARG A 102 -24.20 -6.83 -16.80
N ALA A 103 -24.11 -5.69 -17.47
CA ALA A 103 -24.73 -4.44 -17.00
C ALA A 103 -26.26 -4.57 -16.95
N HIS A 104 -26.90 -3.97 -15.94
CA HIS A 104 -28.35 -4.10 -15.74
C HIS A 104 -29.14 -3.03 -16.53
N VAL A 105 -30.36 -3.36 -16.92
CA VAL A 105 -31.22 -2.54 -17.79
C VAL A 105 -32.25 -1.78 -16.95
N ILE A 106 -32.28 -0.46 -17.10
CA ILE A 106 -33.35 0.38 -16.58
C ILE A 106 -34.58 0.16 -17.46
N MET A 107 -35.72 -0.13 -16.82
CA MET A 107 -36.99 -0.46 -17.45
C MET A 107 -38.00 0.65 -17.14
N PRO A 108 -39.10 0.79 -17.90
CA PRO A 108 -40.03 1.89 -17.68
C PRO A 108 -40.72 1.80 -16.30
N TYR A 109 -40.94 0.58 -15.79
CA TYR A 109 -41.46 0.38 -14.43
C TYR A 109 -40.45 0.81 -13.36
N HIS A 110 -39.13 0.72 -13.60
CA HIS A 110 -38.14 1.26 -12.66
C HIS A 110 -38.29 2.78 -12.52
N ILE A 111 -38.53 3.50 -13.62
CA ILE A 111 -38.73 4.95 -13.61
C ILE A 111 -40.00 5.31 -12.82
N ALA A 112 -41.10 4.61 -13.08
CA ALA A 112 -42.35 4.81 -12.35
C ALA A 112 -42.22 4.47 -10.85
N MET A 113 -41.53 3.37 -10.53
CA MET A 113 -41.25 2.94 -9.16
C MET A 113 -40.39 3.95 -8.40
N ASP A 114 -39.41 4.57 -9.06
CA ASP A 114 -38.52 5.58 -8.48
C ASP A 114 -39.30 6.86 -8.11
N GLU A 115 -40.25 7.26 -8.95
CA GLU A 115 -41.19 8.35 -8.65
C GLU A 115 -42.13 8.00 -7.50
N ALA A 116 -42.71 6.80 -7.50
CA ALA A 116 -43.58 6.32 -6.43
C ALA A 116 -42.86 6.24 -5.07
N LEU A 117 -41.65 5.67 -5.06
CA LEU A 117 -40.80 5.54 -3.88
C LEU A 117 -40.41 6.90 -3.30
N SER A 118 -40.07 7.86 -4.17
CA SER A 118 -39.74 9.23 -3.75
C SER A 118 -40.91 9.89 -3.01
N GLY A 119 -42.15 9.65 -3.47
CA GLY A 119 -43.36 10.12 -2.79
C GLY A 119 -43.56 9.47 -1.43
N TYR A 120 -43.32 8.16 -1.34
CA TYR A 120 -43.47 7.39 -0.10
C TYR A 120 -42.45 7.77 0.99
N GLN A 121 -41.19 8.00 0.63
CA GLN A 121 -40.12 8.32 1.58
C GLN A 121 -40.23 9.72 2.20
N ALA A 122 -40.95 10.64 1.56
CA ALA A 122 -41.18 12.00 2.03
C ALA A 122 -39.87 12.70 2.48
N ALA A 123 -39.79 13.15 3.73
CA ALA A 123 -38.65 13.88 4.28
C ALA A 123 -37.34 13.06 4.36
N LEU A 124 -37.41 11.73 4.29
CA LEU A 124 -36.24 10.85 4.21
C LEU A 124 -35.81 10.55 2.77
N GLY A 125 -36.54 11.05 1.77
CA GLY A 125 -36.17 10.89 0.37
C GLY A 125 -34.88 11.63 0.03
N ALA A 126 -34.02 10.99 -0.77
CA ALA A 126 -32.77 11.59 -1.27
C ALA A 126 -32.98 12.68 -2.34
N GLY A 127 -34.23 12.85 -2.82
CA GLY A 127 -34.54 13.70 -3.97
C GLY A 127 -34.07 13.04 -5.27
N SER A 128 -34.67 11.90 -5.63
CA SER A 128 -34.28 11.11 -6.80
C SER A 128 -34.32 11.92 -8.10
N THR A 129 -33.45 11.55 -9.05
CA THR A 129 -33.46 12.07 -10.42
C THR A 129 -34.64 11.56 -11.24
N LYS A 130 -35.46 10.64 -10.70
CA LYS A 130 -36.59 9.98 -11.38
C LYS A 130 -36.14 9.30 -12.68
N ARG A 131 -35.06 8.51 -12.56
CA ARG A 131 -34.43 7.81 -13.69
C ARG A 131 -34.42 6.29 -13.49
N GLY A 132 -35.01 5.77 -12.41
CA GLY A 132 -35.12 4.34 -12.17
C GLY A 132 -33.88 3.69 -11.57
N ILE A 133 -32.96 4.49 -11.02
CA ILE A 133 -31.66 4.00 -10.52
C ILE A 133 -31.83 3.10 -9.29
N ALA A 134 -32.51 3.58 -8.25
CA ALA A 134 -32.67 2.80 -7.03
C ALA A 134 -33.44 1.49 -7.29
N PRO A 135 -34.58 1.48 -8.02
CA PRO A 135 -35.29 0.26 -8.33
C PRO A 135 -34.47 -0.77 -9.12
N VAL A 136 -33.70 -0.37 -10.14
CA VAL A 136 -32.90 -1.36 -10.90
C VAL A 136 -31.76 -1.97 -10.08
N TYR A 137 -31.13 -1.19 -9.18
CA TYR A 137 -30.16 -1.75 -8.23
C TYR A 137 -30.84 -2.66 -7.20
N ALA A 138 -32.08 -2.37 -6.79
CA ALA A 138 -32.86 -3.27 -5.96
C ALA A 138 -33.18 -4.59 -6.69
N ASP A 139 -33.62 -4.54 -7.95
CA ASP A 139 -33.89 -5.73 -8.77
C ASP A 139 -32.65 -6.60 -8.99
N LYS A 140 -31.47 -5.96 -9.15
CA LYS A 140 -30.18 -6.64 -9.13
C LYS A 140 -29.98 -7.43 -7.84
N MET A 141 -30.26 -6.83 -6.68
CA MET A 141 -30.09 -7.47 -5.37
C MET A 141 -31.20 -8.48 -5.04
N TYR A 142 -32.41 -8.29 -5.54
CA TYR A 142 -33.48 -9.28 -5.49
C TYR A 142 -33.24 -10.45 -6.44
N ARG A 143 -32.29 -10.31 -7.38
CA ARG A 143 -31.86 -11.32 -8.36
C ARG A 143 -32.91 -11.61 -9.43
N HIS A 144 -33.73 -10.63 -9.79
CA HIS A 144 -34.65 -10.72 -10.94
C HIS A 144 -34.44 -9.59 -11.96
N GLY A 145 -33.40 -8.77 -11.80
CA GLY A 145 -33.05 -7.74 -12.76
C GLY A 145 -32.70 -8.28 -14.16
N ILE A 146 -33.04 -7.47 -15.16
CA ILE A 146 -32.69 -7.70 -16.57
C ILE A 146 -31.32 -7.09 -16.85
N ARG A 147 -30.51 -7.75 -17.69
CA ARG A 147 -29.17 -7.36 -18.10
C ARG A 147 -29.12 -7.11 -19.62
N MET A 148 -28.08 -6.41 -20.08
CA MET A 148 -27.90 -6.07 -21.50
C MET A 148 -27.84 -7.31 -22.39
N GLY A 149 -27.18 -8.39 -21.94
CA GLY A 149 -27.11 -9.65 -22.68
C GLY A 149 -28.48 -10.29 -22.89
N ASP A 150 -29.41 -10.17 -21.93
CA ASP A 150 -30.75 -10.73 -22.07
C ASP A 150 -31.50 -10.11 -23.27
N LEU A 151 -31.26 -8.82 -23.58
CA LEU A 151 -31.90 -8.14 -24.71
C LEU A 151 -31.50 -8.72 -26.09
N LEU A 152 -30.46 -9.55 -26.14
CA LEU A 152 -30.04 -10.28 -27.33
C LEU A 152 -30.66 -11.68 -27.42
N GLU A 153 -31.29 -12.15 -26.34
CA GLU A 153 -31.89 -13.48 -26.17
C GLU A 153 -33.40 -13.36 -25.97
N SER A 154 -34.15 -13.26 -27.08
CA SER A 154 -35.60 -12.99 -27.05
C SER A 154 -36.39 -13.85 -26.06
N ASP A 155 -36.15 -15.16 -26.03
CA ASP A 155 -36.92 -16.08 -25.19
C ASP A 155 -36.59 -15.89 -23.71
N MET A 156 -35.30 -15.77 -23.38
CA MET A 156 -34.83 -15.49 -22.02
C MET A 156 -35.32 -14.14 -21.51
N PHE A 157 -35.29 -13.11 -22.36
CA PHE A 157 -35.81 -11.79 -22.00
C PHE A 157 -37.30 -11.83 -21.66
N ARG A 158 -38.11 -12.54 -22.46
CA ARG A 158 -39.55 -12.70 -22.21
C ARG A 158 -39.81 -13.39 -20.87
N GLU A 159 -39.10 -14.49 -20.60
CA GLU A 159 -39.23 -15.24 -19.36
C GLU A 159 -38.89 -14.38 -18.13
N LYS A 160 -37.74 -13.69 -18.16
CA LYS A 160 -37.30 -12.85 -17.05
C LYS A 160 -38.19 -11.62 -16.86
N LEU A 161 -38.61 -10.99 -17.97
CA LEU A 161 -39.47 -9.81 -17.92
C LEU A 161 -40.83 -10.14 -17.31
N GLU A 162 -41.39 -11.32 -17.55
CA GLU A 162 -42.66 -11.75 -16.95
C GLU A 162 -42.63 -11.58 -15.42
N LYS A 163 -41.58 -12.12 -14.78
CA LYS A 163 -41.38 -12.04 -13.33
C LYS A 163 -41.07 -10.63 -12.85
N ALA A 164 -40.17 -9.94 -13.52
CA ALA A 164 -39.76 -8.59 -13.12
C ALA A 164 -40.91 -7.57 -13.26
N TYR A 165 -41.71 -7.69 -14.32
CA TYR A 165 -42.89 -6.86 -14.55
C TYR A 165 -43.95 -7.09 -13.47
N ASP A 166 -44.35 -8.35 -13.22
CA ASP A 166 -45.39 -8.65 -12.25
C ASP A 166 -45.01 -8.18 -10.84
N PHE A 167 -43.75 -8.36 -10.46
CA PHE A 167 -43.23 -7.87 -9.19
C PHE A 167 -43.27 -6.34 -9.10
N ASN A 168 -42.64 -5.64 -10.04
CA ASN A 168 -42.51 -4.18 -9.98
C ASN A 168 -43.84 -3.45 -10.18
N VAL A 169 -44.64 -3.87 -11.16
CA VAL A 169 -45.98 -3.29 -11.40
C VAL A 169 -46.92 -3.64 -10.25
N GLY A 170 -46.80 -4.83 -9.67
CA GLY A 170 -47.51 -5.20 -8.45
C GLY A 170 -47.17 -4.27 -7.27
N MET A 171 -45.90 -3.90 -7.09
CA MET A 171 -45.50 -2.92 -6.08
C MET A 171 -46.08 -1.52 -6.36
N ILE A 172 -45.96 -1.04 -7.61
CA ILE A 172 -46.49 0.28 -8.01
C ILE A 172 -48.00 0.38 -7.74
N THR A 173 -48.75 -0.66 -8.10
CA THR A 173 -50.22 -0.67 -8.03
C THR A 173 -50.76 -1.02 -6.64
N ASN A 174 -50.24 -2.08 -6.01
CA ASN A 174 -50.79 -2.61 -4.77
C ASN A 174 -50.19 -1.99 -3.52
N VAL A 175 -48.94 -1.51 -3.57
CA VAL A 175 -48.25 -0.90 -2.41
C VAL A 175 -48.25 0.62 -2.49
N PHE A 176 -47.87 1.17 -3.64
CA PHE A 176 -47.81 2.64 -3.80
C PHE A 176 -49.11 3.25 -4.34
N HIS A 177 -50.09 2.43 -4.72
CA HIS A 177 -51.40 2.86 -5.23
C HIS A 177 -51.30 3.83 -6.42
N GLN A 178 -50.29 3.64 -7.27
CA GLN A 178 -50.11 4.36 -8.53
C GLN A 178 -50.46 3.49 -9.73
N THR A 179 -50.67 4.11 -10.89
CA THR A 179 -50.99 3.41 -12.14
C THR A 179 -49.75 3.24 -13.01
N PHE A 180 -49.67 2.10 -13.71
CA PHE A 180 -48.67 1.84 -14.74
C PHE A 180 -49.38 1.36 -16.00
N THR A 181 -49.13 2.02 -17.13
CA THR A 181 -49.96 1.89 -18.34
C THR A 181 -49.32 1.10 -19.47
N LEU A 182 -48.00 0.88 -19.44
CA LEU A 182 -47.30 0.15 -20.49
C LEU A 182 -47.52 -1.36 -20.33
N SER A 183 -47.94 -2.03 -21.40
CA SER A 183 -48.14 -3.48 -21.38
C SER A 183 -46.79 -4.22 -21.45
N LYS A 184 -46.77 -5.48 -21.02
CA LYS A 184 -45.58 -6.35 -21.16
C LYS A 184 -45.14 -6.44 -22.61
N THR A 185 -46.09 -6.62 -23.53
CA THR A 185 -45.85 -6.74 -24.97
C THR A 185 -45.14 -5.51 -25.53
N ASP A 186 -45.60 -4.30 -25.19
CA ASP A 186 -45.00 -3.05 -25.66
C ASP A 186 -43.54 -2.92 -25.18
N ILE A 187 -43.27 -3.29 -23.93
CA ILE A 187 -41.92 -3.31 -23.36
C ILE A 187 -41.05 -4.31 -24.11
N ILE A 188 -41.56 -5.53 -24.37
CA ILE A 188 -40.79 -6.56 -25.07
C ILE A 188 -40.36 -6.08 -26.46
N GLU A 189 -41.31 -5.62 -27.26
CA GLU A 189 -41.05 -5.17 -28.63
C GLU A 189 -40.04 -4.01 -28.66
N THR A 190 -40.23 -3.03 -27.77
CA THR A 190 -39.37 -1.85 -27.70
C THR A 190 -37.95 -2.20 -27.27
N TYR A 191 -37.78 -2.99 -26.21
CA TYR A 191 -36.46 -3.27 -25.63
C TYR A 191 -35.66 -4.30 -26.45
N LEU A 192 -36.31 -5.25 -27.13
CA LEU A 192 -35.64 -6.09 -28.12
C LEU A 192 -35.16 -5.28 -29.33
N ALA A 193 -35.93 -4.27 -29.75
CA ALA A 193 -35.50 -3.35 -30.80
C ALA A 193 -34.28 -2.51 -30.38
N TYR A 194 -34.19 -2.10 -29.10
CA TYR A 194 -32.99 -1.47 -28.55
C TYR A 194 -31.80 -2.44 -28.50
N GLY A 195 -32.01 -3.68 -28.02
CA GLY A 195 -30.99 -4.72 -28.01
C GLY A 195 -30.40 -4.99 -29.40
N LYS A 196 -31.25 -5.03 -30.44
CA LYS A 196 -30.81 -5.17 -31.83
C LYS A 196 -29.90 -4.03 -32.29
N GLN A 197 -30.21 -2.79 -31.93
CA GLN A 197 -29.39 -1.62 -32.28
C GLN A 197 -28.06 -1.57 -31.52
N LEU A 198 -28.04 -2.07 -30.27
CA LEU A 198 -26.85 -2.07 -29.41
C LEU A 198 -25.98 -3.33 -29.56
N ARG A 199 -26.43 -4.34 -30.33
CA ARG A 199 -25.79 -5.66 -30.45
C ARG A 199 -24.30 -5.61 -30.74
N THR A 200 -23.83 -4.67 -31.56
CA THR A 200 -22.42 -4.56 -31.95
C THR A 200 -21.52 -4.03 -30.84
N TYR A 201 -22.10 -3.45 -29.80
CA TYR A 201 -21.36 -2.90 -28.65
C TYR A 201 -21.43 -3.81 -27.42
N ILE A 202 -22.34 -4.79 -27.38
CA ILE A 202 -22.56 -5.65 -26.21
C ILE A 202 -21.69 -6.89 -26.31
N HIS A 203 -20.78 -7.08 -25.34
CA HIS A 203 -19.93 -8.27 -25.22
C HIS A 203 -19.31 -8.40 -23.82
N ASP A 204 -18.45 -9.40 -23.62
CA ASP A 204 -17.73 -9.63 -22.37
C ASP A 204 -16.57 -8.63 -22.21
N THR A 205 -16.87 -7.50 -21.58
CA THR A 205 -15.89 -6.45 -21.28
C THR A 205 -14.84 -6.87 -20.26
N GLU A 206 -15.08 -7.92 -19.46
CA GLU A 206 -14.14 -8.37 -18.43
C GLU A 206 -12.92 -9.03 -19.09
N ILE A 207 -13.16 -9.85 -20.14
CA ILE A 207 -12.10 -10.45 -20.94
C ILE A 207 -11.27 -9.35 -21.61
N GLU A 208 -11.94 -8.39 -22.26
CA GLU A 208 -11.27 -7.28 -22.94
C GLU A 208 -10.39 -6.46 -21.98
N LEU A 209 -10.92 -6.09 -20.82
CA LEU A 209 -10.16 -5.36 -19.80
C LEU A 209 -9.03 -6.19 -19.21
N SER A 210 -9.24 -7.49 -18.99
CA SER A 210 -8.21 -8.40 -18.50
C SER A 210 -7.03 -8.50 -19.47
N ASP A 211 -7.31 -8.59 -20.77
CA ASP A 211 -6.27 -8.68 -21.79
C ASP A 211 -5.55 -7.34 -21.96
N ALA A 212 -6.27 -6.22 -21.99
CA ALA A 212 -5.67 -4.89 -21.98
C ALA A 212 -4.75 -4.68 -20.76
N TYR A 213 -5.17 -5.15 -19.58
CA TYR A 213 -4.38 -5.06 -18.35
C TYR A 213 -3.10 -5.92 -18.40
N LYS A 214 -3.20 -7.16 -18.91
CA LYS A 214 -2.04 -8.06 -19.11
C LYS A 214 -1.05 -7.52 -20.13
N GLU A 215 -1.54 -6.83 -21.16
CA GLU A 215 -0.72 -6.16 -22.17
C GLU A 215 -0.08 -4.85 -21.68
N GLY A 216 -0.36 -4.44 -20.44
CA GLY A 216 0.19 -3.21 -19.86
C GLY A 216 -0.41 -1.93 -20.42
N LYS A 217 -1.63 -1.97 -20.97
CA LYS A 217 -2.34 -0.77 -21.44
C LYS A 217 -2.69 0.14 -20.26
N HIS A 218 -2.73 1.45 -20.50
CA HIS A 218 -3.19 2.41 -19.50
C HIS A 218 -4.72 2.43 -19.49
N ILE A 219 -5.28 2.06 -18.34
CA ILE A 219 -6.72 1.99 -18.10
C ILE A 219 -7.09 3.05 -17.09
N LEU A 220 -8.02 3.92 -17.46
CA LEU A 220 -8.56 4.98 -16.63
C LEU A 220 -10.00 4.64 -16.23
N PHE A 221 -10.27 4.60 -14.93
CA PHE A 221 -11.60 4.37 -14.37
C PHE A 221 -12.25 5.69 -14.00
N GLU A 222 -13.42 5.97 -14.58
CA GLU A 222 -14.20 7.17 -14.36
C GLU A 222 -15.36 6.89 -13.41
N GLY A 223 -15.24 7.41 -12.19
CA GLY A 223 -16.32 7.38 -11.21
C GLY A 223 -17.45 8.34 -11.57
N ALA A 224 -18.67 7.91 -11.28
CA ALA A 224 -19.87 8.73 -11.31
C ALA A 224 -20.16 9.28 -9.89
N GLN A 225 -21.04 10.28 -9.77
CA GLN A 225 -21.47 10.86 -8.47
C GLN A 225 -20.29 11.24 -7.55
N GLY A 226 -20.38 11.08 -6.23
CA GLY A 226 -19.33 11.49 -5.29
C GLY A 226 -19.43 10.75 -3.97
N MET A 227 -18.35 10.76 -3.17
CA MET A 227 -18.19 9.96 -1.96
C MET A 227 -19.37 10.05 -1.00
N SER A 228 -19.88 11.26 -0.74
CA SER A 228 -20.96 11.45 0.22
C SER A 228 -22.33 10.99 -0.30
N LEU A 229 -22.40 10.56 -1.56
CA LEU A 229 -23.54 9.85 -2.14
C LEU A 229 -23.37 8.32 -2.08
N ASP A 230 -22.29 7.79 -1.54
CA ASP A 230 -22.12 6.33 -1.37
C ASP A 230 -23.19 5.77 -0.40
N PRO A 231 -23.87 4.66 -0.72
CA PRO A 231 -24.91 4.09 0.13
C PRO A 231 -24.40 3.50 1.45
N ASP A 232 -23.15 3.06 1.51
CA ASP A 232 -22.55 2.44 2.70
C ASP A 232 -21.80 3.47 3.55
N HIS A 233 -21.19 4.44 2.90
CA HIS A 233 -20.22 5.34 3.53
C HIS A 233 -20.60 6.83 3.44
N GLY A 234 -21.58 7.19 2.61
CA GLY A 234 -22.08 8.55 2.46
C GLY A 234 -23.14 8.90 3.51
N LEU A 235 -23.90 9.98 3.24
CA LEU A 235 -24.93 10.46 4.14
C LEU A 235 -26.25 9.69 3.96
N TYR A 236 -26.28 8.43 4.39
CA TYR A 236 -27.47 7.57 4.28
C TYR A 236 -28.67 8.13 5.08
N PRO A 237 -29.91 8.11 4.55
CA PRO A 237 -30.36 7.55 3.27
C PRO A 237 -30.29 8.52 2.07
N HIS A 238 -29.69 9.70 2.22
CA HIS A 238 -29.60 10.73 1.18
C HIS A 238 -28.46 10.45 0.17
N THR A 239 -28.39 9.22 -0.32
CA THR A 239 -27.31 8.68 -1.15
C THR A 239 -27.81 8.30 -2.54
N THR A 240 -26.90 7.89 -3.43
CA THR A 240 -27.26 7.08 -4.60
C THR A 240 -27.39 5.61 -4.17
N SER A 241 -27.65 4.72 -5.13
CA SER A 241 -27.80 3.28 -4.90
C SER A 241 -26.62 2.46 -5.45
N SER A 242 -25.48 3.10 -5.69
CA SER A 242 -24.24 2.46 -6.15
C SER A 242 -23.05 2.97 -5.36
N ASN A 243 -22.02 2.14 -5.20
CA ASN A 243 -20.82 2.51 -4.46
C ASN A 243 -19.94 3.47 -5.27
N ASN A 244 -19.45 4.51 -4.60
CA ASN A 244 -18.61 5.57 -5.16
C ASN A 244 -17.14 5.42 -4.78
N VAL A 245 -16.83 4.49 -3.87
CA VAL A 245 -15.46 4.19 -3.46
C VAL A 245 -14.62 3.67 -4.63
N ALA A 246 -13.33 4.03 -4.67
CA ALA A 246 -12.42 3.70 -5.78
C ALA A 246 -12.23 2.19 -5.94
N ALA A 247 -12.30 1.42 -4.85
CA ALA A 247 -12.24 -0.04 -4.88
C ALA A 247 -13.38 -0.67 -5.71
N HIS A 248 -14.51 0.04 -5.86
CA HIS A 248 -15.62 -0.43 -6.68
C HIS A 248 -15.30 -0.43 -8.18
N ALA A 249 -14.19 0.19 -8.61
CA ALA A 249 -13.70 0.06 -9.99
C ALA A 249 -13.47 -1.40 -10.38
N GLU A 250 -12.99 -2.24 -9.46
CA GLU A 250 -12.72 -3.66 -9.73
C GLU A 250 -14.02 -4.45 -9.87
N VAL A 251 -14.94 -4.29 -8.91
CA VAL A 251 -16.24 -4.98 -8.90
C VAL A 251 -17.13 -4.52 -10.06
N GLY A 252 -17.10 -3.22 -10.37
CA GLY A 252 -17.93 -2.59 -11.38
C GLY A 252 -17.40 -2.72 -12.82
N SER A 253 -16.20 -3.27 -12.99
CA SER A 253 -15.62 -3.57 -14.31
C SER A 253 -15.25 -5.03 -14.53
N GLY A 254 -15.18 -5.83 -13.47
CA GLY A 254 -14.73 -7.22 -13.49
C GLY A 254 -13.21 -7.38 -13.65
N LEU A 255 -12.43 -6.31 -13.46
CA LEU A 255 -10.97 -6.36 -13.52
C LEU A 255 -10.35 -6.38 -12.12
N GLY A 256 -9.62 -7.44 -11.78
CA GLY A 256 -8.80 -7.48 -10.56
C GLY A 256 -7.49 -6.71 -10.73
N ILE A 257 -7.25 -5.71 -9.88
CA ILE A 257 -6.12 -4.78 -9.97
C ILE A 257 -5.26 -4.91 -8.70
N ASN A 258 -4.28 -5.80 -8.76
CA ASN A 258 -3.35 -6.07 -7.65
C ASN A 258 -2.13 -5.13 -7.62
N ALA A 259 -1.93 -4.31 -8.65
CA ALA A 259 -0.85 -3.32 -8.71
C ALA A 259 -1.24 -1.99 -8.04
N PRO A 260 -0.26 -1.15 -7.64
CA PRO A 260 -0.53 0.20 -7.15
C PRO A 260 -1.37 1.01 -8.15
N LYS A 261 -2.43 1.66 -7.65
CA LYS A 261 -3.35 2.49 -8.42
C LYS A 261 -3.04 3.96 -8.15
N ARG A 262 -3.08 4.80 -9.19
CA ARG A 262 -3.17 6.25 -9.03
C ARG A 262 -4.64 6.59 -8.77
N ILE A 263 -4.98 7.16 -7.61
CA ILE A 263 -6.37 7.45 -7.24
C ILE A 263 -6.50 8.95 -7.04
N VAL A 264 -7.21 9.60 -7.97
CA VAL A 264 -7.39 11.05 -8.03
C VAL A 264 -8.76 11.41 -7.46
N GLY A 265 -8.76 12.10 -6.32
CA GLY A 265 -9.98 12.61 -5.70
C GLY A 265 -10.30 14.00 -6.19
N VAL A 266 -11.39 14.17 -6.93
CA VAL A 266 -11.79 15.47 -7.47
C VAL A 266 -12.59 16.23 -6.42
N VAL A 267 -12.10 17.40 -6.06
CA VAL A 267 -12.66 18.30 -5.04
C VAL A 267 -12.88 19.65 -5.68
N LYS A 268 -14.08 20.19 -5.58
CA LYS A 268 -14.33 21.58 -5.96
C LYS A 268 -13.86 22.50 -4.83
N ALA A 269 -13.38 23.70 -5.18
CA ALA A 269 -12.89 24.69 -4.21
C ALA A 269 -13.95 25.15 -3.19
N TYR A 270 -15.21 24.79 -3.41
CA TYR A 270 -16.37 24.96 -2.53
C TYR A 270 -17.25 23.72 -2.67
N VAL A 271 -18.40 23.70 -2.02
CA VAL A 271 -19.33 22.57 -2.07
C VAL A 271 -20.59 22.92 -2.86
N SER A 272 -21.08 21.97 -3.68
CA SER A 272 -22.46 22.03 -4.19
C SER A 272 -23.23 20.71 -4.02
N ARG A 273 -24.56 20.81 -3.88
CA ARG A 273 -25.47 19.69 -3.64
C ARG A 273 -26.78 19.87 -4.40
N VAL A 274 -27.18 18.85 -5.19
CA VAL A 274 -28.46 18.85 -5.94
C VAL A 274 -29.64 18.38 -5.07
N GLY A 275 -29.46 17.28 -4.33
CA GLY A 275 -30.53 16.60 -3.59
C GLY A 275 -30.82 17.19 -2.19
N THR A 276 -31.95 16.77 -1.62
CA THR A 276 -32.34 17.15 -0.25
C THR A 276 -31.57 16.32 0.76
N SER A 277 -30.93 16.99 1.73
CA SER A 277 -30.12 16.36 2.79
C SER A 277 -29.67 17.40 3.80
N PRO A 278 -29.29 17.02 5.03
CA PRO A 278 -28.46 17.87 5.87
C PRO A 278 -27.21 18.32 5.10
N PHE A 279 -26.89 19.61 5.18
CA PHE A 279 -25.75 20.20 4.50
C PHE A 279 -25.12 21.22 5.44
N VAL A 280 -24.10 20.77 6.17
CA VAL A 280 -23.56 21.49 7.33
C VAL A 280 -22.95 22.84 6.94
N THR A 281 -22.30 22.93 5.78
CA THR A 281 -21.67 24.18 5.30
C THR A 281 -22.55 25.00 4.36
N GLU A 282 -23.85 24.71 4.27
CA GLU A 282 -24.77 25.40 3.35
C GLU A 282 -24.84 26.91 3.61
N LEU A 283 -24.77 27.67 2.53
CA LEU A 283 -24.91 29.12 2.51
C LEU A 283 -26.27 29.49 1.90
N THR A 284 -27.06 30.19 2.69
CA THR A 284 -28.38 30.74 2.30
C THR A 284 -28.37 32.26 2.18
N ASP A 285 -27.17 32.86 2.07
CA ASP A 285 -26.94 34.29 1.99
C ASP A 285 -26.43 34.71 0.60
N ALA A 286 -26.14 36.01 0.44
CA ALA A 286 -25.63 36.57 -0.81
C ALA A 286 -24.29 35.94 -1.26
N THR A 287 -23.52 35.36 -0.33
CA THR A 287 -22.27 34.66 -0.65
C THR A 287 -22.57 33.37 -1.40
N GLY A 288 -23.53 32.58 -0.90
CA GLY A 288 -24.01 31.38 -1.58
C GLY A 288 -24.56 31.68 -2.97
N ASP A 289 -25.33 32.76 -3.11
CA ASP A 289 -25.87 33.21 -4.40
C ASP A 289 -24.76 33.60 -5.39
N ARG A 290 -23.77 34.37 -4.93
CA ARG A 290 -22.61 34.75 -5.77
C ARG A 290 -21.86 33.53 -6.30
N ILE A 291 -21.54 32.57 -5.42
CA ILE A 291 -20.84 31.34 -5.84
C ILE A 291 -21.70 30.53 -6.81
N ARG A 292 -23.02 30.47 -6.60
CA ARG A 292 -23.95 29.77 -7.51
C ARG A 292 -23.93 30.36 -8.92
N GLU A 293 -24.07 31.68 -9.02
CA GLU A 293 -24.14 32.38 -10.32
C GLU A 293 -22.81 32.31 -11.07
N VAL A 294 -21.69 32.61 -10.40
CA VAL A 294 -20.36 32.56 -11.02
C VAL A 294 -19.98 31.13 -11.41
N GLY A 295 -20.27 30.16 -10.55
CA GLY A 295 -19.98 28.74 -10.78
C GLY A 295 -20.88 28.07 -11.82
N GLN A 296 -21.99 28.72 -12.20
CA GLN A 296 -23.09 28.17 -13.00
C GLN A 296 -23.63 26.86 -12.39
N GLU A 297 -23.88 26.88 -11.08
CA GLU A 297 -24.24 25.70 -10.31
C GLU A 297 -25.73 25.34 -10.43
N TYR A 298 -26.08 24.90 -11.64
CA TYR A 298 -27.41 24.44 -12.04
C TYR A 298 -27.31 23.02 -12.58
N GLY A 299 -28.25 22.15 -12.21
CA GLY A 299 -28.25 20.75 -12.63
C GLY A 299 -28.37 20.61 -14.15
N THR A 300 -27.43 19.93 -14.80
CA THR A 300 -27.40 19.78 -16.27
C THR A 300 -28.64 19.05 -16.81
N THR A 301 -29.17 18.10 -16.04
CA THR A 301 -30.35 17.29 -16.41
C THR A 301 -31.66 17.94 -15.96
N THR A 302 -31.68 18.60 -14.80
CA THR A 302 -32.92 19.07 -14.16
C THR A 302 -33.13 20.57 -14.22
N GLY A 303 -32.10 21.36 -14.54
CA GLY A 303 -32.10 22.82 -14.51
C GLY A 303 -32.20 23.43 -13.11
N ARG A 304 -32.30 22.61 -12.05
CA ARG A 304 -32.50 23.09 -10.67
C ARG A 304 -31.24 23.75 -10.13
N ALA A 305 -31.41 24.87 -9.41
CA ALA A 305 -30.36 25.51 -8.65
C ALA A 305 -29.79 24.53 -7.61
N ARG A 306 -28.47 24.41 -7.56
CA ARG A 306 -27.78 23.63 -6.53
C ARG A 306 -27.69 24.44 -5.24
N ARG A 307 -27.75 23.73 -4.12
CA ARG A 307 -27.39 24.26 -2.81
C ARG A 307 -25.88 24.42 -2.77
N ILE A 308 -25.40 25.51 -2.17
CA ILE A 308 -23.98 25.88 -2.17
C ILE A 308 -23.49 25.99 -0.75
N GLY A 309 -22.23 25.65 -0.51
CA GLY A 309 -21.58 25.80 0.78
C GLY A 309 -20.09 26.04 0.64
N TRP A 310 -19.47 26.50 1.72
CA TRP A 310 -18.02 26.55 1.81
C TRP A 310 -17.40 25.16 1.77
N LEU A 311 -16.10 25.09 1.43
CA LEU A 311 -15.35 23.84 1.39
C LEU A 311 -15.43 23.11 2.74
N ASP A 312 -15.71 21.81 2.69
CA ASP A 312 -15.87 20.96 3.86
C ASP A 312 -14.76 19.92 3.96
N LEU A 313 -13.79 20.15 4.84
CA LEU A 313 -12.65 19.24 5.01
C LEU A 313 -12.99 18.01 5.87
N VAL A 314 -14.10 18.01 6.60
CA VAL A 314 -14.60 16.81 7.28
C VAL A 314 -15.00 15.76 6.24
N GLN A 315 -15.70 16.20 5.20
CA GLN A 315 -16.02 15.38 4.05
C GLN A 315 -14.78 14.94 3.26
N VAL A 316 -13.87 15.88 2.95
CA VAL A 316 -12.67 15.54 2.16
C VAL A 316 -11.77 14.54 2.89
N ARG A 317 -11.60 14.66 4.22
CA ARG A 317 -10.87 13.67 5.04
C ARG A 317 -11.48 12.28 4.97
N GLN A 318 -12.81 12.19 5.04
CA GLN A 318 -13.50 10.91 4.88
C GLN A 318 -13.16 10.30 3.50
N SER A 319 -13.18 11.11 2.44
CA SER A 319 -12.82 10.68 1.09
C SER A 319 -11.36 10.23 0.99
N VAL A 320 -10.40 10.95 1.58
CA VAL A 320 -8.98 10.58 1.61
C VAL A 320 -8.79 9.20 2.27
N ARG A 321 -9.42 8.98 3.43
CA ARG A 321 -9.31 7.72 4.17
C ARG A 321 -9.90 6.53 3.41
N LEU A 322 -11.07 6.69 2.80
CA LEU A 322 -11.81 5.58 2.19
C LEU A 322 -11.31 5.20 0.79
N HIS A 323 -10.77 6.15 0.04
CA HIS A 323 -10.25 5.91 -1.30
C HIS A 323 -8.76 5.60 -1.38
N PRO A 324 -8.04 5.59 -0.24
CA PRO A 324 -6.63 6.03 -0.16
C PRO A 324 -6.16 6.90 -1.34
N LEU A 325 -6.63 8.15 -1.38
CA LEU A 325 -6.29 9.08 -2.47
C LEU A 325 -4.78 9.25 -2.59
N THR A 326 -4.25 9.14 -3.80
CA THR A 326 -2.83 9.44 -4.07
C THR A 326 -2.61 10.93 -4.28
N GLU A 327 -3.64 11.63 -4.78
CA GLU A 327 -3.66 13.07 -4.93
C GLU A 327 -5.10 13.61 -5.03
N ILE A 328 -5.25 14.91 -4.78
CA ILE A 328 -6.47 15.67 -4.99
C ILE A 328 -6.35 16.50 -6.27
N ALA A 329 -7.44 16.55 -7.03
CA ALA A 329 -7.63 17.50 -8.11
C ALA A 329 -8.60 18.60 -7.65
N ILE A 330 -8.09 19.81 -7.41
CA ILE A 330 -8.92 20.97 -7.03
C ILE A 330 -9.49 21.61 -8.30
N THR A 331 -10.80 21.79 -8.36
CA THR A 331 -11.50 22.43 -9.49
C THR A 331 -12.22 23.70 -9.07
N LYS A 332 -12.54 24.55 -10.06
CA LYS A 332 -13.37 25.77 -9.91
C LYS A 332 -12.81 26.81 -8.93
N LEU A 333 -11.48 26.93 -8.82
CA LEU A 333 -10.85 28.00 -8.00
C LEU A 333 -11.21 29.41 -8.49
N ASP A 334 -11.45 29.57 -9.78
CA ASP A 334 -11.86 30.82 -10.42
C ASP A 334 -13.18 31.38 -9.89
N VAL A 335 -14.05 30.52 -9.37
CA VAL A 335 -15.33 30.92 -8.78
C VAL A 335 -15.14 31.72 -7.49
N LEU A 336 -14.00 31.53 -6.81
CA LEU A 336 -13.65 32.26 -5.58
C LEU A 336 -12.83 33.53 -5.85
N ASN A 337 -12.68 33.95 -7.12
CA ASN A 337 -12.04 35.22 -7.45
C ASN A 337 -12.82 36.42 -6.88
N GLY A 338 -12.09 37.38 -6.33
CA GLY A 338 -12.60 38.63 -5.77
C GLY A 338 -13.24 38.47 -4.39
N PHE A 339 -12.93 37.41 -3.66
CA PHE A 339 -13.21 37.33 -2.23
C PHE A 339 -12.03 37.91 -1.45
N ASP A 340 -12.30 38.68 -0.39
CA ASP A 340 -11.26 39.16 0.52
C ASP A 340 -10.93 38.08 1.56
N ASP A 341 -11.95 37.34 2.01
CA ASP A 341 -11.85 36.25 2.97
C ASP A 341 -12.63 35.03 2.46
N ILE A 342 -12.06 33.83 2.65
CA ILE A 342 -12.66 32.54 2.30
C ILE A 342 -12.74 31.68 3.56
N GLN A 343 -13.92 31.13 3.83
CA GLN A 343 -14.10 30.22 4.95
C GLN A 343 -13.95 28.75 4.51
N VAL A 344 -13.32 27.95 5.35
CA VAL A 344 -13.13 26.50 5.15
C VAL A 344 -13.53 25.77 6.41
N CYS A 345 -14.46 24.82 6.30
CA CYS A 345 -14.93 24.04 7.44
C CYS A 345 -13.90 22.96 7.78
N ILE A 346 -13.37 23.02 9.00
CA ILE A 346 -12.30 22.12 9.48
C ILE A 346 -12.83 21.05 10.45
N ALA A 347 -14.01 21.26 11.03
CA ALA A 347 -14.66 20.35 11.96
C ALA A 347 -16.16 20.64 12.05
N TYR A 348 -16.90 19.74 12.66
CA TYR A 348 -18.28 19.96 13.07
C TYR A 348 -18.38 20.12 14.58
N TYR A 349 -19.26 21.00 15.04
CA TYR A 349 -19.68 21.09 16.42
C TYR A 349 -21.03 20.37 16.57
N ILE A 350 -21.06 19.32 17.39
CA ILE A 350 -22.22 18.44 17.60
C ILE A 350 -22.33 18.20 19.12
N ASP A 351 -23.46 18.57 19.72
CA ASP A 351 -23.79 18.30 21.12
C ASP A 351 -22.67 18.61 22.13
N GLY A 352 -22.03 19.78 21.99
CA GLY A 352 -20.96 20.20 22.90
C GLY A 352 -19.55 19.74 22.50
N LYS A 353 -19.41 18.96 21.42
CA LYS A 353 -18.13 18.36 21.01
C LYS A 353 -17.71 18.80 19.62
N ILE A 354 -16.40 18.96 19.43
CA ILE A 354 -15.78 19.17 18.13
C ILE A 354 -15.43 17.80 17.54
N VAL A 355 -15.94 17.52 16.34
CA VAL A 355 -15.73 16.26 15.61
C VAL A 355 -15.09 16.59 14.27
N ARG A 356 -13.94 15.97 13.95
CA ARG A 356 -13.21 16.21 12.69
C ARG A 356 -13.54 15.22 11.58
N GLU A 357 -14.36 14.22 11.88
CA GLU A 357 -14.72 13.10 11.02
C GLU A 357 -16.23 13.02 10.78
N MET A 358 -16.63 12.59 9.59
CA MET A 358 -18.04 12.49 9.20
C MET A 358 -18.80 11.53 10.16
N PRO A 359 -19.81 12.00 10.89
CA PRO A 359 -20.67 11.15 11.71
C PRO A 359 -21.50 10.20 10.84
N ALA A 360 -21.61 8.93 11.26
CA ALA A 360 -22.56 7.99 10.64
C ALA A 360 -24.03 8.31 11.00
N SER A 361 -24.26 8.97 12.13
CA SER A 361 -25.61 9.30 12.60
C SER A 361 -26.22 10.46 11.81
N LEU A 362 -27.35 10.21 11.13
CA LEU A 362 -28.13 11.26 10.47
C LEU A 362 -28.61 12.35 11.44
N ASP A 363 -28.94 11.99 12.69
CA ASP A 363 -29.39 12.95 13.70
C ASP A 363 -28.26 13.92 14.10
N ALA A 364 -27.10 13.39 14.49
CA ALA A 364 -25.86 14.16 14.64
C ALA A 364 -25.57 15.08 13.43
N MET A 365 -25.75 14.60 12.19
CA MET A 365 -25.57 15.42 10.99
C MET A 365 -26.59 16.54 10.84
N ARG A 366 -27.84 16.35 11.29
CA ARG A 366 -28.87 17.42 11.31
C ARG A 366 -28.55 18.50 12.33
N ASN A 367 -27.93 18.12 13.45
CA ASN A 367 -27.59 19.03 14.55
C ASN A 367 -26.18 19.63 14.42
N ALA A 368 -25.40 19.17 13.44
CA ALA A 368 -24.04 19.62 13.21
C ALA A 368 -23.98 21.08 12.76
N LYS A 369 -23.04 21.83 13.36
CA LYS A 369 -22.70 23.19 12.95
C LYS A 369 -21.26 23.23 12.42
N PRO A 370 -20.98 23.96 11.34
CA PRO A 370 -19.64 24.04 10.80
C PRO A 370 -18.72 24.83 11.74
N VAL A 371 -17.49 24.36 11.88
CA VAL A 371 -16.40 25.07 12.54
C VAL A 371 -15.47 25.54 11.43
N TYR A 372 -15.48 26.85 11.17
CA TYR A 372 -14.71 27.45 10.09
C TYR A 372 -13.34 27.93 10.58
N THR A 373 -12.36 27.82 9.69
CA THR A 373 -11.22 28.73 9.66
C THR A 373 -11.40 29.74 8.54
N THR A 374 -10.76 30.90 8.65
CA THR A 374 -10.74 31.92 7.60
C THR A 374 -9.35 31.97 6.98
N LEU A 375 -9.31 31.97 5.65
CA LEU A 375 -8.11 32.16 4.84
C LEU A 375 -8.28 33.44 4.01
N SER A 376 -7.18 34.11 3.70
CA SER A 376 -7.22 35.25 2.77
C SER A 376 -7.70 34.78 1.40
N GLY A 377 -8.64 35.54 0.82
CA GLY A 377 -9.07 35.35 -0.55
C GLY A 377 -8.10 36.01 -1.54
N TRP A 378 -8.43 35.87 -2.82
CA TRP A 378 -7.62 36.37 -3.93
C TRP A 378 -8.47 37.12 -4.94
N LYS A 379 -7.87 38.11 -5.62
CA LYS A 379 -8.56 38.82 -6.71
C LYS A 379 -8.66 37.98 -7.97
N GLN A 380 -7.59 37.26 -8.31
CA GLN A 380 -7.49 36.35 -9.44
C GLN A 380 -6.63 35.14 -9.05
N VAL A 381 -6.82 33.99 -9.70
CA VAL A 381 -6.13 32.73 -9.37
C VAL A 381 -4.60 32.83 -9.58
N TYR A 382 -4.16 33.60 -10.56
CA TYR A 382 -2.75 33.84 -10.88
C TYR A 382 -2.57 35.24 -11.46
N THR A 383 -1.33 35.76 -11.43
CA THR A 383 -0.97 37.06 -12.01
C THR A 383 0.06 36.88 -13.13
N GLY A 384 -0.20 37.44 -14.32
CA GLY A 384 0.73 37.39 -15.44
C GLY A 384 0.44 36.25 -16.42
N SER A 385 1.46 35.47 -16.79
CA SER A 385 1.33 34.35 -17.72
C SER A 385 0.68 33.14 -17.05
N MET A 386 0.16 32.22 -17.88
CA MET A 386 -0.44 30.98 -17.41
C MET A 386 0.52 30.18 -16.53
N PRO A 387 0.12 29.77 -15.30
CA PRO A 387 0.99 29.03 -14.41
C PRO A 387 1.29 27.63 -14.96
N THR A 388 2.53 27.20 -14.80
CA THR A 388 3.00 25.84 -15.11
C THR A 388 3.22 24.99 -13.85
N ASP A 389 3.25 25.63 -12.68
CA ASP A 389 3.46 25.02 -11.37
C ASP A 389 2.80 25.88 -10.27
N VAL A 390 2.95 25.47 -9.00
CA VAL A 390 2.34 26.14 -7.84
C VAL A 390 2.81 27.58 -7.66
N SER A 391 4.08 27.87 -7.97
CA SER A 391 4.69 29.18 -7.73
C SER A 391 4.09 30.29 -8.60
N GLY A 392 3.46 29.92 -9.72
CA GLY A 392 2.78 30.84 -10.62
C GLY A 392 1.39 31.29 -10.14
N PHE A 393 0.82 30.68 -9.09
CA PHE A 393 -0.46 31.12 -8.54
C PHE A 393 -0.33 32.33 -7.60
N ASP A 394 -1.44 33.02 -7.36
CA ASP A 394 -1.51 34.06 -6.33
C ASP A 394 -1.11 33.48 -4.96
N PRO A 395 -0.32 34.19 -4.12
CA PRO A 395 0.09 33.68 -2.81
C PRO A 395 -1.05 33.20 -1.91
N ALA A 396 -2.23 33.81 -1.98
CA ALA A 396 -3.39 33.37 -1.23
C ALA A 396 -3.96 32.04 -1.75
N VAL A 397 -3.88 31.79 -3.07
CA VAL A 397 -4.22 30.49 -3.66
C VAL A 397 -3.21 29.43 -3.22
N GLN A 398 -1.92 29.74 -3.24
CA GLN A 398 -0.89 28.80 -2.76
C GLN A 398 -1.12 28.41 -1.30
N ALA A 399 -1.44 29.39 -0.45
CA ALA A 399 -1.80 29.15 0.95
C ALA A 399 -3.08 28.31 1.10
N TYR A 400 -4.09 28.55 0.26
CA TYR A 400 -5.33 27.78 0.24
C TYR A 400 -5.10 26.31 -0.10
N LEU A 401 -4.31 26.04 -1.15
CA LEU A 401 -3.97 24.69 -1.58
C LEU A 401 -3.15 23.96 -0.49
N SER A 402 -2.10 24.61 0.02
CA SER A 402 -1.26 24.05 1.09
C SER A 402 -2.04 23.79 2.37
N PHE A 403 -3.00 24.66 2.71
CA PHE A 403 -3.89 24.46 3.85
C PHE A 403 -4.75 23.20 3.69
N ILE A 404 -5.33 22.99 2.51
CA ILE A 404 -6.11 21.77 2.22
C ILE A 404 -5.22 20.53 2.35
N GLU A 405 -4.04 20.52 1.72
CA GLU A 405 -3.10 19.39 1.77
C GLU A 405 -2.78 18.99 3.20
N LYS A 406 -2.46 19.98 4.04
CA LYS A 406 -2.13 19.79 5.45
C LYS A 406 -3.31 19.26 6.26
N GLU A 407 -4.50 19.81 6.07
CA GLU A 407 -5.68 19.45 6.86
C GLU A 407 -6.28 18.09 6.51
N VAL A 408 -6.00 17.56 5.32
CA VAL A 408 -6.54 16.27 4.87
C VAL A 408 -5.47 15.19 4.67
N GLY A 409 -4.18 15.54 4.74
CA GLY A 409 -3.07 14.60 4.62
C GLY A 409 -2.90 13.99 3.23
N CYS A 410 -3.33 14.70 2.17
CA CYS A 410 -3.24 14.25 0.79
C CYS A 410 -2.78 15.40 -0.12
N PRO A 411 -1.77 15.20 -0.99
CA PRO A 411 -1.26 16.26 -1.85
C PRO A 411 -2.29 16.69 -2.90
N VAL A 412 -2.24 17.94 -3.32
CA VAL A 412 -2.97 18.48 -4.48
C VAL A 412 -2.07 18.35 -5.70
N GLY A 413 -2.37 17.40 -6.58
CA GLY A 413 -1.58 17.15 -7.79
C GLY A 413 -2.11 17.85 -9.04
N ILE A 414 -3.36 18.29 -9.02
CA ILE A 414 -4.02 18.91 -10.17
C ILE A 414 -4.82 20.11 -9.72
N VAL A 415 -4.67 21.23 -10.41
CA VAL A 415 -5.42 22.45 -10.15
C VAL A 415 -6.13 22.92 -11.40
N SER A 416 -7.42 23.20 -11.30
CA SER A 416 -8.22 23.72 -12.39
C SER A 416 -9.06 24.93 -12.00
N PHE A 417 -9.06 25.92 -12.88
CA PHE A 417 -9.71 27.23 -12.69
C PHE A 417 -10.50 27.68 -13.93
N GLY A 418 -11.15 26.72 -14.60
CA GLY A 418 -12.02 27.01 -15.73
C GLY A 418 -12.56 25.73 -16.39
N PRO A 419 -13.37 25.81 -17.45
CA PRO A 419 -13.90 24.64 -18.14
C PRO A 419 -12.95 24.02 -19.18
N LYS A 420 -11.99 24.77 -19.74
CA LYS A 420 -11.12 24.28 -20.84
C LYS A 420 -9.97 23.43 -20.31
N ARG A 421 -9.50 22.45 -21.10
CA ARG A 421 -8.33 21.63 -20.75
C ARG A 421 -7.10 22.48 -20.41
N SER A 422 -6.84 23.53 -21.18
CA SER A 422 -5.74 24.47 -20.96
C SER A 422 -5.77 25.14 -19.59
N GLU A 423 -6.95 25.27 -18.97
CA GLU A 423 -7.17 25.85 -17.63
C GLU A 423 -7.04 24.78 -16.52
N THR A 424 -6.09 23.88 -16.72
CA THR A 424 -5.74 22.81 -15.79
C THR A 424 -4.22 22.71 -15.73
N VAL A 425 -3.67 22.90 -14.54
CA VAL A 425 -2.24 22.78 -14.27
C VAL A 425 -2.01 21.45 -13.55
N MET A 426 -1.19 20.62 -14.17
CA MET A 426 -0.65 19.44 -13.50
C MET A 426 0.48 19.94 -12.62
N LEU A 427 0.24 19.97 -11.30
CA LEU A 427 1.30 20.30 -10.37
C LEU A 427 2.28 19.14 -10.37
N THR A 428 3.56 19.46 -10.25
CA THR A 428 4.59 18.48 -9.94
C THR A 428 4.18 17.84 -8.61
N SER A 429 3.42 16.75 -8.70
CA SER A 429 2.96 16.00 -7.55
C SER A 429 4.13 15.73 -6.61
N VAL A 430 3.84 15.55 -5.33
CA VAL A 430 4.78 14.95 -4.39
C VAL A 430 5.37 13.64 -4.97
N SER A 431 4.70 12.96 -5.92
CA SER A 431 5.25 11.81 -6.66
C SER A 431 6.37 12.15 -7.65
N SER A 432 6.32 13.29 -8.35
CA SER A 432 7.40 13.74 -9.24
C SER A 432 8.55 14.35 -8.47
N GLU A 433 8.29 15.10 -7.40
CA GLU A 433 9.35 15.52 -6.48
C GLU A 433 9.97 14.32 -5.75
N ASN A 434 9.18 13.35 -5.31
CA ASN A 434 9.72 12.13 -4.70
C ASN A 434 10.49 11.30 -5.72
N LYS A 435 10.05 11.25 -6.98
CA LYS A 435 10.77 10.53 -8.03
C LYS A 435 12.06 11.25 -8.41
N GLU A 436 12.07 12.58 -8.42
CA GLU A 436 13.30 13.37 -8.59
C GLU A 436 14.23 13.19 -7.39
N LYS A 437 13.73 13.22 -6.16
CA LYS A 437 14.48 12.92 -4.93
C LYS A 437 15.04 11.48 -4.95
N GLU A 438 14.27 10.49 -5.39
CA GLU A 438 14.73 9.10 -5.53
C GLU A 438 15.79 8.97 -6.63
N LEU A 439 15.64 9.66 -7.77
CA LEU A 439 16.61 9.64 -8.87
C LEU A 439 17.91 10.38 -8.53
N THR A 440 17.84 11.40 -7.67
CA THR A 440 18.98 12.22 -7.26
C THR A 440 19.59 11.79 -5.92
N ALA A 441 19.01 10.80 -5.25
CA ALA A 441 19.54 10.25 -4.01
C ALA A 441 20.94 9.65 -4.22
N ILE A 442 21.89 10.06 -3.37
CA ILE A 442 23.26 9.51 -3.37
C ILE A 442 23.24 8.04 -2.94
N SER A 443 22.49 7.74 -1.87
CA SER A 443 22.33 6.39 -1.37
C SER A 443 21.32 5.62 -2.23
N PRO A 444 21.64 4.40 -2.69
CA PRO A 444 20.68 3.59 -3.43
C PRO A 444 19.54 3.11 -2.52
N ILE A 445 19.70 3.13 -1.20
CA ILE A 445 18.67 2.80 -0.22
C ILE A 445 17.51 3.78 -0.27
N ASP A 446 17.78 5.06 -0.54
CA ASP A 446 16.75 6.11 -0.64
C ASP A 446 16.34 6.40 -2.09
N GLY A 447 17.11 5.88 -3.06
CA GLY A 447 16.84 6.02 -4.49
C GLY A 447 16.32 4.74 -5.14
N ARG A 448 17.18 4.05 -5.89
CA ARG A 448 16.83 2.82 -6.66
C ARG A 448 16.04 1.78 -5.85
N TYR A 449 16.36 1.64 -4.56
CA TYR A 449 15.74 0.68 -3.66
C TYR A 449 14.76 1.33 -2.68
N GLY A 450 14.51 2.64 -2.76
CA GLY A 450 13.67 3.43 -1.86
C GLY A 450 12.31 2.81 -1.61
N SER A 451 11.60 2.37 -2.65
CA SER A 451 10.31 1.69 -2.49
C SER A 451 10.36 0.38 -1.68
N GLN A 452 11.50 -0.32 -1.68
CA GLN A 452 11.68 -1.58 -0.95
C GLN A 452 12.15 -1.38 0.49
N THR A 453 12.73 -0.23 0.81
CA THR A 453 13.33 0.10 2.11
C THR A 453 12.56 1.18 2.87
N ARG A 454 11.62 1.89 2.22
CA ARG A 454 10.83 3.00 2.79
C ARG A 454 10.24 2.70 4.16
N VAL A 455 9.79 1.47 4.41
CA VAL A 455 9.26 1.06 5.72
C VAL A 455 10.25 1.29 6.87
N LEU A 456 11.56 1.26 6.61
CA LEU A 456 12.60 1.53 7.61
C LEU A 456 12.76 3.02 7.94
N SER A 457 12.22 3.94 7.13
CA SER A 457 12.30 5.39 7.42
C SER A 457 11.55 5.74 8.70
N GLU A 458 10.52 4.96 9.05
CA GLU A 458 9.79 5.12 10.31
C GLU A 458 10.64 4.77 11.55
N TYR A 459 11.80 4.13 11.38
CA TYR A 459 12.65 3.71 12.49
C TYR A 459 14.03 4.35 12.46
N HIS A 460 14.59 4.59 11.27
CA HIS A 460 16.00 4.97 11.12
C HIS A 460 16.22 6.32 10.43
N SER A 461 15.16 7.09 10.19
CA SER A 461 15.31 8.47 9.70
C SER A 461 15.57 9.47 10.82
N GLU A 462 16.03 10.67 10.47
CA GLU A 462 16.14 11.79 11.41
C GLU A 462 14.79 12.11 12.07
N TYR A 463 13.70 12.01 11.30
CA TYR A 463 12.34 12.18 11.81
C TYR A 463 11.99 11.12 12.87
N ALA A 464 12.29 9.85 12.60
CA ALA A 464 12.06 8.76 13.54
C ALA A 464 12.83 8.97 14.85
N LEU A 465 14.09 9.40 14.76
CA LEU A 465 14.92 9.72 15.92
C LEU A 465 14.34 10.87 16.74
N ILE A 466 13.92 11.96 16.09
CA ILE A 466 13.26 13.09 16.76
C ILE A 466 11.99 12.64 17.49
N ARG A 467 11.13 11.88 16.79
CA ARG A 467 9.89 11.34 17.37
C ARG A 467 10.15 10.47 18.59
N ALA A 468 11.15 9.59 18.52
CA ALA A 468 11.53 8.75 19.65
C ALA A 468 12.09 9.58 20.83
N ARG A 469 12.92 10.59 20.57
CA ARG A 469 13.41 11.50 21.62
C ARG A 469 12.27 12.21 22.34
N VAL A 470 11.30 12.74 21.59
CA VAL A 470 10.07 13.35 22.15
C VAL A 470 9.31 12.34 23.02
N ARG A 471 9.17 11.09 22.56
CA ARG A 471 8.51 10.01 23.33
C ARG A 471 9.24 9.71 24.64
N VAL A 472 10.56 9.64 24.63
CA VAL A 472 11.37 9.35 25.83
C VAL A 472 11.23 10.48 26.86
N GLU A 473 11.36 11.74 26.43
CA GLU A 473 11.21 12.91 27.29
C GLU A 473 9.82 12.97 27.96
N ILE A 474 8.77 12.75 27.17
CA ILE A 474 7.39 12.75 27.69
C ILE A 474 7.19 11.58 28.67
N ALA A 475 7.68 10.38 28.34
CA ALA A 475 7.57 9.23 29.24
C ALA A 475 8.30 9.47 30.57
N TYR A 476 9.49 10.07 30.52
CA TYR A 476 10.24 10.45 31.71
C TYR A 476 9.47 11.47 32.56
N LEU A 477 8.93 12.52 31.95
CA LEU A 477 8.17 13.55 32.65
C LEU A 477 6.92 12.98 33.33
N ILE A 478 6.19 12.10 32.65
CA ILE A 478 5.01 11.42 33.22
C ILE A 478 5.45 10.52 34.38
N ALA A 479 6.45 9.67 34.19
CA ALA A 479 6.95 8.78 35.24
C ALA A 479 7.40 9.56 36.47
N LEU A 480 8.09 10.69 36.29
CA LEU A 480 8.55 11.55 37.38
C LEU A 480 7.36 12.14 38.17
N SER A 481 6.27 12.50 37.50
CA SER A 481 5.04 12.98 38.16
C SER A 481 4.32 11.89 38.97
N GLU A 482 4.55 10.62 38.66
CA GLU A 482 3.93 9.47 39.31
C GLU A 482 4.78 8.91 40.46
N GLU A 483 6.05 9.34 40.58
CA GLU A 483 6.94 8.92 41.65
C GLU A 483 6.52 9.54 42.99
N THR A 484 5.92 8.74 43.85
CA THR A 484 5.37 9.18 45.14
C THR A 484 6.40 9.85 46.06
N SER A 485 7.68 9.50 45.94
CA SER A 485 8.78 10.08 46.71
C SER A 485 9.31 11.40 46.13
N PHE A 486 8.76 11.85 44.99
CA PHE A 486 9.12 13.10 44.32
C PHE A 486 7.93 14.08 44.32
N THR A 487 7.76 14.83 45.40
CA THR A 487 6.58 15.71 45.58
C THR A 487 6.65 17.04 44.83
N SER A 488 7.76 17.35 44.17
CA SER A 488 7.99 18.64 43.49
C SER A 488 7.18 18.79 42.19
N LEU A 489 6.79 17.68 41.57
CA LEU A 489 5.92 17.63 40.39
C LEU A 489 4.65 16.85 40.76
N PRO A 490 3.47 17.50 40.86
CA PRO A 490 2.24 16.78 41.15
C PRO A 490 1.88 15.81 40.02
N PRO A 491 1.20 14.68 40.31
CA PRO A 491 0.75 13.75 39.28
C PRO A 491 -0.16 14.43 38.27
N PHE A 492 0.10 14.21 36.99
CA PHE A 492 -0.80 14.65 35.93
C PHE A 492 -2.17 13.97 36.07
N SER A 493 -3.23 14.72 35.83
CA SER A 493 -4.58 14.17 35.66
C SER A 493 -4.66 13.26 34.44
N VAL A 494 -5.72 12.45 34.37
CA VAL A 494 -5.96 11.54 33.23
C VAL A 494 -6.00 12.30 31.89
N ILE A 495 -6.57 13.50 31.89
CA ILE A 495 -6.68 14.35 30.69
C ILE A 495 -5.30 14.87 30.27
N GLU A 496 -4.50 15.35 31.21
CA GLU A 496 -3.16 15.87 30.93
C GLU A 496 -2.22 14.77 30.45
N LYS A 497 -2.30 13.56 31.03
CA LYS A 497 -1.56 12.38 30.53
C LYS A 497 -1.95 12.04 29.10
N GLU A 498 -3.25 12.06 28.78
CA GLU A 498 -3.71 11.79 27.40
C GLU A 498 -3.23 12.86 26.42
N GLN A 499 -3.18 14.14 26.82
CA GLN A 499 -2.61 15.22 26.01
C GLN A 499 -1.11 14.99 25.73
N LEU A 500 -0.33 14.62 26.75
CA LEU A 500 1.09 14.30 26.62
C LEU A 500 1.32 13.05 25.75
N HIS A 501 0.57 11.98 25.96
CA HIS A 501 0.63 10.78 25.11
C HIS A 501 0.22 11.09 23.67
N THR A 502 -0.72 12.00 23.46
CA THR A 502 -1.11 12.44 22.11
C THR A 502 0.01 13.23 21.44
N LEU A 503 0.68 14.14 22.16
CA LEU A 503 1.86 14.86 21.65
C LEU A 503 2.98 13.89 21.23
N SER A 504 3.21 12.83 22.01
CA SER A 504 4.18 11.80 21.66
C SER A 504 3.77 10.96 20.45
N ARG A 505 2.51 10.50 20.39
CA ARG A 505 2.00 9.63 19.31
C ARG A 505 1.83 10.36 17.98
N LEU A 506 1.45 11.63 18.01
CA LEU A 506 1.14 12.44 16.82
C LEU A 506 2.24 13.44 16.48
N CYS A 507 3.47 13.25 16.97
CA CYS A 507 4.61 14.09 16.59
C CYS A 507 4.79 14.06 15.07
N SER A 508 4.42 15.16 14.43
CA SER A 508 4.32 15.30 12.97
C SER A 508 5.66 15.66 12.32
N LEU A 509 5.73 15.61 10.99
CA LEU A 509 6.89 16.14 10.27
C LEU A 509 7.07 17.65 10.50
N ASP A 510 5.98 18.41 10.65
CA ASP A 510 6.03 19.84 11.00
C ASP A 510 6.67 20.06 12.38
N ASP A 511 6.38 19.17 13.34
CA ASP A 511 7.02 19.21 14.66
C ASP A 511 8.53 18.95 14.55
N ALA A 512 8.92 17.99 13.72
CA ALA A 512 10.33 17.72 13.47
C ALA A 512 11.03 18.87 12.74
N VAL A 513 10.38 19.51 11.77
CA VAL A 513 10.89 20.74 11.13
C VAL A 513 11.06 21.84 12.17
N ARG A 514 10.07 22.06 13.04
CA ARG A 514 10.18 23.04 14.13
C ARG A 514 11.38 22.74 15.05
N ILE A 515 11.62 21.47 15.37
CA ILE A 515 12.78 21.05 16.16
C ILE A 515 14.08 21.34 15.40
N LYS A 516 14.15 21.09 14.09
CA LYS A 516 15.32 21.45 13.26
C LYS A 516 15.53 22.97 13.18
N ASP A 517 14.48 23.78 13.16
CA ASP A 517 14.58 25.25 13.19
C ASP A 517 15.13 25.76 14.54
N ILE A 518 14.77 25.10 15.64
CA ILE A 518 15.35 25.38 16.95
C ILE A 518 16.82 24.95 16.97
N GLU A 519 17.12 23.74 16.49
CA GLU A 519 18.48 23.20 16.41
C GLU A 519 19.39 24.11 15.57
N GLY A 520 18.92 24.63 14.43
CA GLY A 520 19.69 25.53 13.58
C GLY A 520 20.17 26.80 14.29
N ARG A 521 19.50 27.20 15.38
CA ARG A 521 19.88 28.37 16.20
C ARG A 521 20.84 28.02 17.35
N ILE A 522 20.70 26.84 17.94
CA ILE A 522 21.42 26.47 19.18
C ILE A 522 22.50 25.40 18.97
N HIS A 523 22.55 24.80 17.78
CA HIS A 523 23.49 23.75 17.37
C HIS A 523 23.55 22.56 18.34
N HIS A 524 22.40 22.16 18.88
CA HIS A 524 22.27 21.00 19.76
C HIS A 524 20.89 20.35 19.60
N ASP A 525 20.86 19.10 19.14
CA ASP A 525 19.64 18.39 18.74
C ASP A 525 18.70 18.02 19.92
N VAL A 526 19.21 17.39 20.98
CA VAL A 526 18.37 17.04 22.16
C VAL A 526 17.87 18.29 22.89
N LYS A 527 18.71 19.33 23.00
CA LYS A 527 18.28 20.60 23.58
C LYS A 527 17.18 21.28 22.76
N ALA A 528 17.15 21.06 21.44
CA ALA A 528 16.08 21.55 20.59
C ALA A 528 14.76 20.83 20.84
N VAL A 529 14.80 19.52 21.12
CA VAL A 529 13.63 18.75 21.58
C VAL A 529 13.12 19.30 22.92
N GLU A 530 14.01 19.59 23.87
CA GLU A 530 13.63 20.20 25.15
C GLU A 530 12.89 21.53 24.94
N PHE A 531 13.45 22.46 24.17
CA PHE A 531 12.80 23.76 23.89
C PHE A 531 11.46 23.60 23.16
N PHE A 532 11.38 22.67 22.21
CA PHE A 532 10.11 22.34 21.56
C PHE A 532 9.07 21.86 22.58
N LEU A 533 9.45 20.99 23.52
CA LEU A 533 8.54 20.54 24.57
C LEU A 533 8.14 21.68 25.51
N GLN A 534 9.02 22.64 25.79
CA GLN A 534 8.66 23.84 26.56
C GLN A 534 7.55 24.64 25.85
N GLU A 535 7.70 24.89 24.54
CA GLU A 535 6.68 25.55 23.70
C GLU A 535 5.35 24.79 23.75
N ARG A 536 5.40 23.45 23.65
CA ARG A 536 4.19 22.60 23.65
C ARG A 536 3.51 22.51 25.01
N LEU A 537 4.26 22.35 26.10
CA LEU A 537 3.68 22.33 27.45
C LEU A 537 3.03 23.65 27.81
N GLN A 538 3.62 24.78 27.40
CA GLN A 538 3.01 26.09 27.58
C GLN A 538 1.66 26.18 26.84
N ALA A 539 1.61 25.73 25.58
CA ALA A 539 0.38 25.70 24.79
C ALA A 539 -0.71 24.78 25.38
N LEU A 540 -0.32 23.71 26.09
CA LEU A 540 -1.23 22.80 26.78
C LEU A 540 -1.71 23.29 28.16
N GLY A 541 -1.22 24.45 28.63
CA GLY A 541 -1.51 24.95 29.98
C GLY A 541 -0.72 24.24 31.09
N LEU A 542 0.32 23.47 30.74
CA LEU A 542 1.17 22.69 31.63
C LEU A 542 2.48 23.40 31.97
N SER A 543 2.47 24.74 32.05
CA SER A 543 3.69 25.52 32.30
C SER A 543 4.39 25.19 33.61
N HIS A 544 3.67 24.66 34.60
CA HIS A 544 4.23 24.21 35.87
C HIS A 544 5.20 23.03 35.72
N ALA A 545 5.06 22.23 34.65
CA ALA A 545 5.89 21.06 34.37
C ALA A 545 7.17 21.41 33.58
N ILE A 546 7.28 22.61 33.03
CA ILE A 546 8.41 23.05 32.18
C ILE A 546 9.79 22.85 32.85
N PRO A 547 10.00 23.21 34.13
CA PRO A 547 11.30 23.02 34.79
C PRO A 547 11.73 21.56 34.95
N PHE A 548 10.80 20.62 34.78
CA PHE A 548 11.01 19.19 34.97
C PHE A 548 11.28 18.45 33.65
N ILE A 549 11.16 19.12 32.49
CA ILE A 549 11.60 18.55 31.22
C ILE A 549 13.11 18.34 31.28
N HIS A 550 13.59 17.16 30.88
CA HIS A 550 15.00 16.79 30.87
C HIS A 550 15.72 16.91 32.23
N ILE A 551 14.99 17.04 33.36
CA ILE A 551 15.61 17.30 34.66
C ILE A 551 16.42 16.09 35.14
N GLY A 552 17.68 16.30 35.51
CA GLY A 552 18.58 15.23 35.97
C GLY A 552 19.19 14.37 34.85
N LEU A 553 18.67 14.49 33.62
CA LEU A 553 19.10 13.73 32.46
C LEU A 553 20.30 14.37 31.75
N THR A 554 20.94 13.58 30.90
CA THR A 554 21.86 14.04 29.86
C THR A 554 21.34 13.63 28.48
N SER A 555 21.80 14.29 27.41
CA SER A 555 21.42 13.98 26.03
C SER A 555 21.51 12.49 25.69
N GLU A 556 22.54 11.80 26.21
CA GLU A 556 22.72 10.37 25.98
C GLU A 556 21.71 9.49 26.70
N ASP A 557 21.09 9.94 27.80
CA ASP A 557 19.97 9.20 28.42
C ASP A 557 18.82 9.08 27.42
N ILE A 558 18.53 10.15 26.69
CA ILE A 558 17.49 10.17 25.66
C ILE A 558 17.94 9.40 24.41
N ASN A 559 19.14 9.68 23.90
CA ASN A 559 19.61 9.14 22.62
C ASN A 559 19.67 7.62 22.64
N ASN A 560 20.31 7.02 23.65
CA ASN A 560 20.50 5.56 23.65
C ASN A 560 19.15 4.83 23.75
N ILE A 561 18.22 5.31 24.59
CA ILE A 561 16.86 4.73 24.69
C ILE A 561 16.16 4.83 23.33
N ALA A 562 16.20 6.01 22.69
CA ALA A 562 15.58 6.23 21.39
C ALA A 562 16.15 5.28 20.32
N TYR A 563 17.47 5.24 20.14
CA TYR A 563 18.12 4.38 19.15
C TYR A 563 17.84 2.90 19.38
N LEU A 564 17.92 2.43 20.63
CA LEU A 564 17.69 1.03 20.97
C LEU A 564 16.22 0.63 20.80
N SER A 565 15.27 1.50 21.17
CA SER A 565 13.85 1.24 20.95
C SER A 565 13.52 1.17 19.45
N LEU A 566 14.03 2.11 18.65
CA LEU A 566 13.78 2.13 17.21
C LEU A 566 14.43 0.94 16.50
N TRP A 567 15.64 0.55 16.94
CA TRP A 567 16.31 -0.64 16.45
C TRP A 567 15.49 -1.90 16.74
N LYS A 568 15.10 -2.10 18.00
CA LYS A 568 14.25 -3.23 18.42
C LYS A 568 12.96 -3.31 17.60
N ASP A 569 12.22 -2.21 17.52
CA ASP A 569 10.93 -2.15 16.82
C ASP A 569 11.15 -2.45 15.32
N SER A 570 12.22 -1.95 14.70
CA SER A 570 12.55 -2.26 13.31
C SER A 570 12.89 -3.73 13.06
N LEU A 571 13.47 -4.42 14.04
CA LEU A 571 13.75 -5.85 13.95
C LEU A 571 12.46 -6.66 14.08
N SER A 572 11.58 -6.34 15.04
CA SER A 572 10.31 -7.04 15.23
C SER A 572 9.31 -6.81 14.12
N ASP A 573 9.23 -5.57 13.62
CA ASP A 573 8.14 -5.14 12.74
C ASP A 573 8.48 -5.31 11.26
N VAL A 574 9.79 -5.35 10.93
CA VAL A 574 10.25 -5.36 9.52
C VAL A 574 11.19 -6.52 9.22
N PHE A 575 12.34 -6.60 9.89
CA PHE A 575 13.40 -7.53 9.47
C PHE A 575 13.08 -8.99 9.78
N ALA A 576 12.71 -9.31 11.03
CA ALA A 576 12.40 -10.69 11.42
C ALA A 576 11.19 -11.27 10.65
N PRO A 577 10.06 -10.56 10.47
CA PRO A 577 8.95 -11.05 9.65
C PRO A 577 9.33 -11.32 8.19
N ALA A 578 10.17 -10.46 7.60
CA ALA A 578 10.66 -10.67 6.24
C ALA A 578 11.52 -11.93 6.14
N LEU A 579 12.37 -12.19 7.14
CA LEU A 579 13.19 -13.39 7.21
C LEU A 579 12.38 -14.65 7.49
N ASP A 580 11.42 -14.60 8.41
CA ASP A 580 10.49 -15.71 8.70
C ASP A 580 9.75 -16.15 7.42
N THR A 581 9.30 -15.19 6.61
CA THR A 581 8.65 -15.47 5.32
C THR A 581 9.57 -16.24 4.37
N VAL A 582 10.85 -15.87 4.31
CA VAL A 582 11.85 -16.58 3.50
C VAL A 582 12.11 -17.98 4.07
N ILE A 583 12.29 -18.12 5.38
CA ILE A 583 12.49 -19.41 6.04
C ILE A 583 11.31 -20.36 5.75
N ALA A 584 10.08 -19.87 5.83
CA ALA A 584 8.88 -20.65 5.53
C ALA A 584 8.86 -21.12 4.06
N SER A 585 9.18 -20.22 3.12
CA SER A 585 9.28 -20.55 1.69
C SER A 585 10.37 -21.59 1.41
N LEU A 586 11.55 -21.44 2.01
CA LEU A 586 12.64 -22.40 1.90
C LEU A 586 12.29 -23.76 2.52
N THR A 587 11.53 -23.77 3.63
CA THR A 587 11.05 -24.99 4.28
C THR A 587 10.12 -25.75 3.33
N MET A 588 9.12 -25.06 2.76
CA MET A 588 8.21 -25.65 1.78
C MET A 588 8.94 -26.17 0.54
N PHE A 589 9.94 -25.44 0.06
CA PHE A 589 10.78 -25.87 -1.05
C PHE A 589 11.57 -27.13 -0.70
N ALA A 590 12.17 -27.17 0.50
CA ALA A 590 12.90 -28.33 1.00
C ALA A 590 12.00 -29.57 1.10
N GLU A 591 10.80 -29.43 1.66
CA GLU A 591 9.82 -30.51 1.77
C GLU A 591 9.36 -31.02 0.39
N THR A 592 9.06 -30.11 -0.53
CA THR A 592 8.60 -30.43 -1.89
C THR A 592 9.63 -31.28 -2.63
N TYR A 593 10.92 -30.98 -2.46
CA TYR A 593 12.00 -31.64 -3.19
C TYR A 593 12.84 -32.57 -2.31
N LYS A 594 12.33 -33.01 -1.15
CA LYS A 594 13.08 -33.84 -0.19
C LYS A 594 13.56 -35.18 -0.75
N ALA A 595 12.85 -35.70 -1.75
CA ALA A 595 13.15 -36.97 -2.41
C ALA A 595 13.83 -36.80 -3.78
N THR A 596 14.10 -35.57 -4.24
CA THR A 596 14.69 -35.30 -5.56
C THR A 596 16.22 -35.52 -5.51
N PRO A 597 16.78 -36.60 -6.10
CA PRO A 597 18.20 -36.91 -6.00
C PRO A 597 19.06 -35.86 -6.72
N MET A 598 20.24 -35.59 -6.17
CA MET A 598 21.21 -34.67 -6.72
C MET A 598 22.62 -35.20 -6.49
N LEU A 599 23.49 -35.05 -7.50
CA LEU A 599 24.92 -35.30 -7.33
C LEU A 599 25.52 -34.24 -6.41
N ALA A 600 26.05 -34.66 -5.25
CA ALA A 600 26.76 -33.77 -4.35
C ALA A 600 28.14 -33.42 -4.92
N LEU A 601 28.65 -32.24 -4.58
CA LEU A 601 29.99 -31.82 -4.96
C LEU A 601 30.82 -31.49 -3.72
N THR A 602 31.94 -32.17 -3.55
CA THR A 602 32.93 -31.86 -2.51
C THR A 602 34.23 -31.44 -3.18
N HIS A 603 34.79 -30.29 -2.79
CA HIS A 603 35.89 -29.65 -3.53
C HIS A 603 35.58 -29.43 -5.03
N GLY A 604 34.29 -29.26 -5.36
CA GLY A 604 33.80 -29.16 -6.74
C GLY A 604 33.82 -30.46 -7.53
N GLN A 605 34.10 -31.61 -6.90
CA GLN A 605 34.17 -32.92 -7.54
C GLN A 605 32.93 -33.79 -7.20
N PRO A 606 32.48 -34.66 -8.12
CA PRO A 606 31.42 -35.64 -7.87
C PRO A 606 31.63 -36.41 -6.56
N ALA A 607 30.58 -36.46 -5.74
CA ALA A 607 30.60 -37.09 -4.42
C ALA A 607 29.28 -37.85 -4.16
N THR A 608 29.22 -38.52 -3.00
CA THR A 608 28.06 -39.30 -2.56
C THR A 608 26.75 -38.52 -2.73
N PRO A 609 25.76 -39.05 -3.47
CA PRO A 609 24.52 -38.34 -3.78
C PRO A 609 23.75 -37.84 -2.55
N THR A 610 23.00 -36.77 -2.76
CA THR A 610 22.14 -36.10 -1.78
C THR A 610 20.76 -35.84 -2.41
N THR A 611 19.92 -35.01 -1.79
CA THR A 611 18.69 -34.50 -2.40
C THR A 611 18.64 -32.98 -2.42
N VAL A 612 17.97 -32.42 -3.43
CA VAL A 612 17.75 -30.97 -3.57
C VAL A 612 17.11 -30.42 -2.29
N GLY A 613 16.07 -31.09 -1.80
CA GLY A 613 15.37 -30.66 -0.60
C GLY A 613 16.26 -30.68 0.65
N LYS A 614 17.11 -31.71 0.80
CA LYS A 614 18.05 -31.78 1.93
C LYS A 614 19.09 -30.67 1.89
N GLU A 615 19.61 -30.29 0.73
CA GLU A 615 20.59 -29.19 0.68
C GLU A 615 19.96 -27.84 1.03
N VAL A 616 18.71 -27.59 0.63
CA VAL A 616 17.97 -26.39 1.07
C VAL A 616 17.65 -26.45 2.57
N ALA A 617 17.30 -27.62 3.10
CA ALA A 617 17.00 -27.83 4.53
C ALA A 617 18.17 -27.43 5.45
N VAL A 618 19.43 -27.62 5.01
CA VAL A 618 20.62 -27.18 5.77
C VAL A 618 20.59 -25.67 6.03
N PHE A 619 20.18 -24.86 5.05
CA PHE A 619 20.06 -23.42 5.22
C PHE A 619 18.88 -23.05 6.11
N VAL A 620 17.74 -23.75 5.98
CA VAL A 620 16.57 -23.55 6.84
C VAL A 620 16.94 -23.74 8.32
N ASP A 621 17.58 -24.86 8.66
CA ASP A 621 18.00 -25.17 10.04
C ASP A 621 18.95 -24.09 10.60
N ARG A 622 19.97 -23.72 9.81
CA ARG A 622 20.92 -22.67 10.17
C ARG A 622 20.22 -21.32 10.41
N LEU A 623 19.28 -20.94 9.55
CA LEU A 623 18.52 -19.68 9.66
C LEU A 623 17.56 -19.70 10.85
N LYS A 624 16.81 -20.79 11.07
CA LYS A 624 15.91 -20.97 12.23
C LYS A 624 16.65 -20.76 13.54
N LYS A 625 17.87 -21.30 13.65
CA LYS A 625 18.73 -21.07 14.82
C LYS A 625 19.08 -19.60 15.00
N GLN A 626 19.55 -18.93 13.93
CA GLN A 626 19.99 -17.53 14.06
C GLN A 626 18.84 -16.54 14.30
N ILE A 627 17.67 -16.76 13.68
CA ILE A 627 16.53 -15.87 13.93
C ILE A 627 15.96 -16.05 15.33
N THR A 628 16.00 -17.27 15.89
CA THR A 628 15.63 -17.52 17.29
C THR A 628 16.55 -16.72 18.21
N LEU A 629 17.87 -16.82 18.02
CA LEU A 629 18.83 -16.03 18.78
C LEU A 629 18.62 -14.53 18.61
N LEU A 630 18.31 -14.04 17.40
CA LEU A 630 18.03 -12.62 17.16
C LEU A 630 16.80 -12.14 17.93
N LYS A 631 15.74 -12.96 17.98
CA LYS A 631 14.50 -12.66 18.72
C LYS A 631 14.70 -12.70 20.24
N GLU A 632 15.69 -13.43 20.72
CA GLU A 632 16.04 -13.53 22.15
C GLU A 632 17.00 -12.42 22.62
N VAL A 633 17.61 -11.65 21.71
CA VAL A 633 18.52 -10.56 22.10
C VAL A 633 17.75 -9.55 22.95
N THR A 634 18.24 -9.37 24.18
CA THR A 634 17.73 -8.37 25.10
C THR A 634 18.61 -7.13 25.02
N LEU A 635 18.03 -6.00 24.60
CA LEU A 635 18.76 -4.75 24.50
C LEU A 635 18.80 -4.05 25.86
N GLU A 636 19.99 -3.60 26.25
CA GLU A 636 20.22 -2.89 27.49
C GLU A 636 20.37 -1.39 27.21
N ALA A 637 19.73 -0.57 28.04
CA ALA A 637 19.74 0.89 27.95
C ALA A 637 20.20 1.51 29.27
N LYS A 638 20.83 2.69 29.17
CA LYS A 638 21.30 3.45 30.33
C LYS A 638 20.44 4.69 30.53
N CYS A 639 20.14 5.01 31.77
CA CYS A 639 19.49 6.25 32.18
C CYS A 639 20.02 6.64 33.56
N SER A 640 21.16 7.33 33.57
CA SER A 640 22.02 7.48 34.75
C SER A 640 22.73 8.84 34.82
N GLY A 641 22.34 9.78 33.97
CA GLY A 641 22.84 11.15 33.95
C GLY A 641 24.22 11.30 33.32
N ALA A 642 24.84 12.46 33.54
CA ALA A 642 26.00 12.94 32.78
C ALA A 642 27.23 12.02 32.74
N THR A 643 27.50 11.22 33.77
CA THR A 643 28.68 10.34 33.84
C THR A 643 28.34 8.94 34.36
N GLY A 644 27.07 8.56 34.36
CA GLY A 644 26.62 7.25 34.82
C GLY A 644 26.49 7.10 36.34
N THR A 645 26.49 8.21 37.08
CA THR A 645 26.60 8.20 38.56
C THR A 645 25.31 8.65 39.28
N PHE A 646 24.27 9.02 38.54
CA PHE A 646 23.03 9.59 39.11
C PHE A 646 23.27 10.86 39.94
N ALA A 647 24.40 11.57 39.76
CA ALA A 647 24.78 12.69 40.61
C ALA A 647 23.72 13.80 40.67
N ALA A 648 23.15 14.19 39.52
CA ALA A 648 22.07 15.18 39.47
C ALA A 648 20.80 14.68 40.16
N HIS A 649 20.38 13.44 39.88
CA HIS A 649 19.23 12.81 40.51
C HIS A 649 19.34 12.76 42.05
N ARG A 650 20.52 12.42 42.58
CA ARG A 650 20.77 12.41 44.03
C ARG A 650 20.65 13.80 44.68
N VAL A 651 20.83 14.88 43.91
CA VAL A 651 20.55 16.26 44.35
C VAL A 651 19.05 16.56 44.26
N LEU A 652 18.35 16.09 43.22
CA LEU A 652 16.91 16.28 43.04
C LEU A 652 16.09 15.67 44.18
N SER A 653 16.42 14.44 44.59
CA SER A 653 15.84 13.81 45.76
C SER A 653 16.76 12.71 46.28
N ARG A 654 16.86 12.60 47.61
CA ARG A 654 17.53 11.47 48.28
C ARG A 654 16.57 10.34 48.65
N ASP A 655 15.27 10.61 48.59
CA ASP A 655 14.22 9.70 49.02
C ASP A 655 13.73 8.81 47.87
N VAL A 656 13.92 9.25 46.62
CA VAL A 656 13.61 8.46 45.41
C VAL A 656 14.69 7.40 45.19
N ASP A 657 14.28 6.14 45.03
CA ASP A 657 15.15 5.08 44.50
C ASP A 657 15.31 5.25 42.98
N TRP A 658 16.27 6.08 42.58
CA TRP A 658 16.53 6.39 41.18
C TRP A 658 16.95 5.18 40.34
N ILE A 659 17.50 4.13 40.95
CA ILE A 659 17.84 2.90 40.24
C ILE A 659 16.55 2.17 39.86
N ALA A 660 15.65 1.95 40.84
CA ALA A 660 14.36 1.31 40.60
C ALA A 660 13.44 2.14 39.68
N PHE A 661 13.45 3.46 39.84
CA PHE A 661 12.70 4.39 38.99
C PHE A 661 13.08 4.23 37.52
N HIS A 662 14.37 4.35 37.19
CA HIS A 662 14.83 4.23 35.80
C HIS A 662 14.67 2.81 35.25
N LYS A 663 14.79 1.77 36.08
CA LYS A 663 14.48 0.40 35.66
C LYS A 663 13.05 0.26 35.18
N THR A 664 12.11 0.88 35.89
CA THR A 664 10.68 0.86 35.56
C THR A 664 10.40 1.66 34.29
N LEU A 665 11.04 2.82 34.12
CA LEU A 665 10.95 3.63 32.90
C LEU A 665 11.43 2.86 31.67
N LEU A 666 12.62 2.25 31.73
CA LEU A 666 13.22 1.52 30.60
C LEU A 666 12.37 0.33 30.14
N LYS A 667 11.70 -0.35 31.09
CA LYS A 667 10.75 -1.43 30.75
C LYS A 667 9.58 -0.97 29.88
N GLN A 668 9.17 0.30 29.93
CA GLN A 668 8.12 0.83 29.03
C GLN A 668 8.56 0.85 27.56
N PHE A 669 9.86 0.86 27.30
CA PHE A 669 10.47 0.71 25.97
C PHE A 669 10.89 -0.74 25.71
N GLY A 670 10.65 -1.64 26.68
CA GLY A 670 11.09 -3.02 26.70
C GLY A 670 12.60 -3.15 26.53
N LEU A 671 13.35 -2.32 27.26
CA LEU A 671 14.80 -2.34 27.37
C LEU A 671 15.17 -2.72 28.81
N GLU A 672 16.24 -3.48 28.98
CA GLU A 672 16.79 -3.78 30.31
C GLU A 672 17.74 -2.68 30.78
N GLN A 673 17.92 -2.55 32.10
CA GLN A 673 18.72 -1.47 32.66
C GLN A 673 20.21 -1.82 32.71
N LEU A 674 21.03 -1.06 31.99
CA LEU A 674 22.48 -1.07 32.12
C LEU A 674 22.92 -0.06 33.18
N LEU A 675 23.40 -0.56 34.33
CA LEU A 675 23.71 0.28 35.49
C LEU A 675 25.12 0.89 35.47
N LEU A 676 26.13 0.10 35.09
CA LEU A 676 27.52 0.51 35.15
C LEU A 676 27.95 1.09 33.81
N THR A 677 27.73 2.39 33.64
CA THR A 677 28.03 3.11 32.40
C THR A 677 28.87 4.34 32.64
N THR A 678 29.34 4.92 31.55
CA THR A 678 29.87 6.29 31.51
C THR A 678 28.73 7.24 31.13
N GLN A 679 28.98 8.29 30.34
CA GLN A 679 27.88 9.07 29.77
C GLN A 679 27.08 8.26 28.75
N VAL A 680 27.73 7.36 28.01
CA VAL A 680 27.16 6.57 26.91
C VAL A 680 26.81 5.16 27.35
N ASN A 681 25.92 4.51 26.60
CA ASN A 681 25.73 3.07 26.64
C ASN A 681 27.01 2.38 26.13
N SER A 682 27.37 1.19 26.64
CA SER A 682 28.50 0.42 26.11
C SER A 682 28.20 -0.22 24.75
N TYR A 683 26.92 -0.28 24.37
CA TYR A 683 26.39 -0.82 23.12
C TYR A 683 26.67 -2.31 22.88
N ASP A 684 27.13 -3.05 23.88
CA ASP A 684 27.47 -4.47 23.74
C ASP A 684 26.25 -5.31 23.29
N SER A 685 25.10 -5.16 23.95
CA SER A 685 23.86 -5.85 23.57
C SER A 685 23.37 -5.47 22.16
N LEU A 686 23.61 -4.23 21.74
CA LEU A 686 23.30 -3.76 20.38
C LEU A 686 24.22 -4.43 19.36
N VAL A 687 25.51 -4.53 19.66
CA VAL A 687 26.50 -5.22 18.83
C VAL A 687 26.23 -6.72 18.72
N GLU A 688 25.74 -7.36 19.78
CA GLU A 688 25.27 -8.76 19.73
C GLU A 688 24.16 -8.95 18.70
N SER A 689 23.21 -8.02 18.62
CA SER A 689 22.16 -8.04 17.60
C SER A 689 22.71 -7.86 16.18
N TYR A 690 23.71 -6.99 15.99
CA TYR A 690 24.39 -6.83 14.69
C TYR A 690 25.09 -8.12 14.29
N HIS A 691 25.78 -8.78 15.22
CA HIS A 691 26.44 -10.06 14.94
C HIS A 691 25.44 -11.18 14.63
N ALA A 692 24.25 -11.18 15.23
CA ALA A 692 23.18 -12.12 14.85
C ALA A 692 22.74 -11.91 13.40
N ILE A 693 22.54 -10.66 12.97
CA ILE A 693 22.21 -10.32 11.58
C ILE A 693 23.37 -10.66 10.64
N SER A 694 24.62 -10.39 11.03
CA SER A 694 25.80 -10.80 10.26
C SER A 694 25.84 -12.31 10.03
N ARG A 695 25.53 -13.13 11.04
CA ARG A 695 25.47 -14.59 10.86
C ARG A 695 24.35 -15.01 9.91
N ILE A 696 23.18 -14.37 9.98
CA ILE A 696 22.08 -14.56 9.01
C ILE A 696 22.54 -14.21 7.60
N ASN A 697 23.17 -13.04 7.42
CA ASN A 697 23.71 -12.58 6.15
C ASN A 697 24.70 -13.58 5.57
N MET A 698 25.60 -14.14 6.38
CA MET A 698 26.56 -15.14 5.90
C MET A 698 25.89 -16.44 5.45
N ILE A 699 24.79 -16.87 6.10
CA ILE A 699 24.02 -18.04 5.66
C ILE A 699 23.29 -17.75 4.34
N LEU A 700 22.73 -16.56 4.17
CA LEU A 700 22.06 -16.15 2.93
C LEU A 700 23.06 -15.93 1.78
N LEU A 701 24.28 -15.49 2.07
CA LEU A 701 25.36 -15.36 1.09
C LEU A 701 25.75 -16.73 0.56
N ASP A 702 25.95 -17.68 1.47
CA ASP A 702 26.26 -19.08 1.16
C ASP A 702 25.18 -19.71 0.29
N LEU A 703 23.89 -19.55 0.68
CA LEU A 703 22.75 -19.97 -0.14
C LEU A 703 22.75 -19.31 -1.52
N SER A 704 23.03 -18.01 -1.61
CA SER A 704 23.01 -17.27 -2.87
C SER A 704 24.09 -17.78 -3.83
N ARG A 705 25.27 -18.11 -3.32
CA ARG A 705 26.39 -18.66 -4.10
C ARG A 705 26.13 -20.08 -4.55
N ASP A 706 25.59 -20.91 -3.68
CA ASP A 706 25.19 -22.28 -4.02
C ASP A 706 24.11 -22.27 -5.10
N MET A 707 23.08 -21.43 -4.94
CA MET A 707 22.03 -21.30 -5.93
C MET A 707 22.55 -20.78 -7.27
N TRP A 708 23.46 -19.81 -7.25
CA TRP A 708 24.14 -19.33 -8.47
C TRP A 708 24.87 -20.48 -9.17
N MET A 709 25.61 -21.31 -8.42
CA MET A 709 26.36 -22.45 -8.97
C MET A 709 25.41 -23.54 -9.51
N TYR A 710 24.33 -23.84 -8.80
CA TYR A 710 23.35 -24.80 -9.26
C TYR A 710 22.63 -24.34 -10.55
N ILE A 711 22.33 -23.05 -10.66
CA ILE A 711 21.78 -22.46 -11.89
C ILE A 711 22.82 -22.53 -13.02
N SER A 712 24.09 -22.24 -12.73
CA SER A 712 25.18 -22.34 -13.71
C SER A 712 25.38 -23.76 -14.25
N ARG A 713 25.12 -24.79 -13.43
CA ARG A 713 25.12 -26.20 -13.85
C ARG A 713 23.88 -26.61 -14.66
N GLY A 714 22.86 -25.76 -14.71
CA GLY A 714 21.59 -26.07 -15.39
C GLY A 714 20.70 -27.05 -14.62
N ILE A 715 21.02 -27.37 -13.36
CA ILE A 715 20.18 -28.24 -12.52
C ILE A 715 18.97 -27.50 -11.94
N PHE A 716 18.91 -26.17 -12.11
CA PHE A 716 17.69 -25.37 -11.94
C PHE A 716 17.34 -24.63 -13.23
N HIS A 717 16.06 -24.67 -13.60
CA HIS A 717 15.47 -23.78 -14.58
C HIS A 717 15.11 -22.46 -13.92
N GLN A 718 15.25 -21.36 -14.66
CA GLN A 718 14.77 -20.04 -14.24
C GLN A 718 13.44 -19.74 -14.94
N ILE A 719 12.43 -19.35 -14.17
CA ILE A 719 11.11 -18.95 -14.66
C ILE A 719 11.22 -17.52 -15.20
N VAL A 720 11.06 -17.35 -16.51
CA VAL A 720 11.20 -16.05 -17.18
C VAL A 720 9.82 -15.45 -17.45
N SER A 721 9.59 -14.20 -17.03
CA SER A 721 8.44 -13.43 -17.51
C SER A 721 8.69 -12.95 -18.95
N LYS A 722 7.69 -13.03 -19.83
CA LYS A 722 7.80 -12.72 -21.27
C LYS A 722 8.42 -11.35 -21.63
N ASP A 723 8.40 -10.38 -20.71
CA ASP A 723 8.92 -9.02 -20.93
C ASP A 723 10.34 -8.78 -20.37
N HIS A 724 10.97 -9.79 -19.76
CA HIS A 724 12.26 -9.61 -19.10
C HIS A 724 13.43 -9.77 -20.09
N VAL A 725 14.19 -8.69 -20.29
CA VAL A 725 15.43 -8.70 -21.09
C VAL A 725 16.59 -9.15 -20.21
N GLY A 726 17.04 -10.39 -20.37
CA GLY A 726 18.15 -10.93 -19.58
C GLY A 726 19.54 -10.47 -20.03
N SER A 727 19.72 -10.00 -21.26
CA SER A 727 20.95 -9.35 -21.74
C SER A 727 20.63 -8.35 -22.84
N SER A 728 21.34 -7.22 -22.87
CA SER A 728 21.19 -6.21 -23.93
C SER A 728 21.62 -6.70 -25.32
N THR A 729 22.41 -7.78 -25.40
CA THR A 729 22.98 -8.30 -26.66
C THR A 729 22.69 -9.78 -26.93
N MET A 730 22.33 -10.55 -25.89
CA MET A 730 22.18 -12.01 -25.99
C MET A 730 20.73 -12.40 -25.64
N PRO A 731 19.83 -12.51 -26.62
CA PRO A 731 18.39 -12.66 -26.37
C PRO A 731 17.99 -13.96 -25.67
N HIS A 732 18.89 -14.97 -25.65
CA HIS A 732 18.67 -16.26 -25.01
C HIS A 732 19.12 -16.30 -23.53
N LYS A 733 19.78 -15.26 -23.02
CA LYS A 733 20.43 -15.30 -21.69
C LYS A 733 19.42 -15.04 -20.57
N VAL A 734 19.41 -15.92 -19.57
CA VAL A 734 18.62 -15.77 -18.33
C VAL A 734 19.59 -15.84 -17.15
N ASN A 735 19.65 -14.79 -16.33
CA ASN A 735 20.68 -14.63 -15.30
C ASN A 735 20.09 -14.69 -13.89
N PRO A 736 20.81 -15.28 -12.92
CA PRO A 736 20.41 -15.37 -11.51
C PRO A 736 20.56 -14.02 -10.76
N ILE A 737 20.08 -12.92 -11.36
CA ILE A 737 20.33 -11.53 -10.90
C ILE A 737 19.84 -11.26 -9.48
N HIS A 738 18.85 -12.02 -9.02
CA HIS A 738 18.32 -11.87 -7.67
C HIS A 738 19.30 -12.37 -6.61
N PHE A 739 19.97 -13.50 -6.85
CA PHE A 739 21.00 -14.02 -5.95
C PHE A 739 22.26 -13.15 -5.99
N GLU A 740 22.66 -12.67 -7.17
CA GLU A 740 23.79 -11.73 -7.32
C GLU A 740 23.52 -10.39 -6.62
N ASN A 741 22.28 -9.88 -6.71
CA ASN A 741 21.88 -8.67 -6.01
C ASN A 741 21.86 -8.87 -4.47
N ALA A 742 21.44 -10.05 -3.99
CA ALA A 742 21.50 -10.37 -2.58
C ALA A 742 22.95 -10.42 -2.08
N GLU A 743 23.84 -11.11 -2.80
CA GLU A 743 25.28 -11.18 -2.47
C GLU A 743 25.91 -9.78 -2.35
N GLY A 744 25.67 -8.89 -3.32
CA GLY A 744 26.20 -7.52 -3.28
C GLY A 744 25.70 -6.71 -2.07
N ASN A 745 24.39 -6.80 -1.77
CA ASN A 745 23.82 -6.11 -0.62
C ASN A 745 24.32 -6.69 0.72
N ILE A 746 24.55 -8.00 0.80
CA ILE A 746 25.13 -8.65 1.99
C ILE A 746 26.54 -8.12 2.24
N ALA A 747 27.37 -8.00 1.21
CA ALA A 747 28.74 -7.49 1.36
C ALA A 747 28.75 -6.07 1.95
N ILE A 748 27.88 -5.18 1.45
CA ILE A 748 27.75 -3.81 1.96
C ILE A 748 27.26 -3.82 3.42
N SER A 749 26.18 -4.56 3.69
CA SER A 749 25.62 -4.70 5.04
C SER A 749 26.68 -5.19 6.03
N GLN A 750 27.48 -6.19 5.66
CA GLN A 750 28.50 -6.77 6.51
C GLN A 750 29.65 -5.79 6.80
N GLY A 751 30.09 -5.02 5.80
CA GLY A 751 31.10 -3.97 5.99
C GLY A 751 30.63 -2.90 6.99
N MET A 752 29.36 -2.50 6.88
CA MET A 752 28.77 -1.52 7.81
C MET A 752 28.59 -2.09 9.22
N PHE A 753 28.05 -3.31 9.37
CA PHE A 753 27.92 -3.94 10.70
C PHE A 753 29.27 -4.16 11.37
N THR A 754 30.31 -4.53 10.62
CA THR A 754 31.67 -4.65 11.16
C THR A 754 32.19 -3.32 11.69
N THR A 755 31.94 -2.22 10.95
CA THR A 755 32.32 -0.87 11.37
C THR A 755 31.55 -0.43 12.62
N LEU A 756 30.23 -0.62 12.63
CA LEU A 756 29.37 -0.31 13.78
C LEU A 756 29.80 -1.09 15.03
N ALA A 757 30.01 -2.41 14.88
CA ALA A 757 30.36 -3.32 15.97
C ALA A 757 31.73 -3.02 16.59
N SER A 758 32.71 -2.63 15.77
CA SER A 758 34.06 -2.32 16.26
C SER A 758 34.18 -0.91 16.85
N HIS A 759 33.32 0.02 16.44
CA HIS A 759 33.44 1.42 16.81
C HIS A 759 32.52 1.83 17.97
N LEU A 760 31.27 1.37 18.04
CA LEU A 760 30.32 1.84 19.06
C LEU A 760 30.75 1.52 20.51
N PRO A 761 31.31 0.34 20.83
CA PRO A 761 31.74 0.02 22.20
C PRO A 761 33.03 0.72 22.66
N VAL A 762 33.75 1.39 21.75
CA VAL A 762 35.06 1.99 22.06
C VAL A 762 34.92 3.51 22.11
N SER A 763 35.05 4.08 23.30
CA SER A 763 34.99 5.52 23.51
C SER A 763 36.09 5.99 24.46
N ARG A 764 36.67 7.17 24.20
CA ARG A 764 37.74 7.73 25.04
C ARG A 764 37.19 8.17 26.40
N MET A 765 37.77 7.64 27.49
CA MET A 765 37.40 7.97 28.86
C MET A 765 35.88 7.82 29.10
N GLN A 766 35.21 8.81 29.70
CA GLN A 766 33.77 8.79 29.96
C GLN A 766 32.90 9.02 28.71
N ARG A 767 33.48 9.50 27.60
CA ARG A 767 32.98 9.43 26.23
C ARG A 767 33.73 10.40 25.31
N ASP A 768 33.66 10.10 24.03
CA ASP A 768 33.76 11.05 22.93
C ASP A 768 32.55 10.94 21.99
N LEU A 769 32.35 11.91 21.10
CA LEU A 769 31.10 12.03 20.32
C LEU A 769 31.13 11.28 18.98
N SER A 770 32.22 10.59 18.65
CA SER A 770 32.34 9.89 17.35
C SER A 770 31.26 8.83 17.14
N GLY A 771 30.78 8.18 18.21
CA GLY A 771 29.68 7.22 18.14
C GLY A 771 28.35 7.83 17.63
N SER A 772 28.11 9.13 17.84
CA SER A 772 26.84 9.78 17.48
C SER A 772 26.59 9.82 15.96
N THR A 773 27.62 10.07 15.15
CA THR A 773 27.48 10.03 13.70
C THR A 773 27.42 8.59 13.18
N ILE A 774 28.15 7.68 13.83
CA ILE A 774 28.23 6.27 13.44
C ILE A 774 26.87 5.58 13.61
N ILE A 775 26.21 5.71 14.77
CA ILE A 775 24.95 5.02 15.05
C ILE A 775 23.79 5.42 14.13
N ARG A 776 23.81 6.63 13.55
CA ARG A 776 22.83 7.08 12.53
C ARG A 776 22.81 6.19 11.28
N ASN A 777 23.85 5.38 11.08
CA ASN A 777 23.99 4.52 9.91
C ASN A 777 23.53 3.06 10.16
N GLN A 778 23.07 2.72 11.36
CA GLN A 778 22.61 1.35 11.67
C GLN A 778 21.43 0.92 10.76
N GLY A 779 20.54 1.86 10.43
CA GLY A 779 19.42 1.61 9.53
C GLY A 779 19.85 1.32 8.10
N ILE A 780 20.95 1.92 7.62
CA ILE A 780 21.48 1.67 6.27
C ILE A 780 22.03 0.23 6.19
N ALA A 781 22.75 -0.21 7.23
CA ALA A 781 23.25 -1.59 7.33
C ALA A 781 22.10 -2.61 7.32
N LEU A 782 21.03 -2.32 8.07
CA LEU A 782 19.82 -3.14 8.12
C LEU A 782 19.04 -3.11 6.79
N ALA A 783 18.97 -1.96 6.11
CA ALA A 783 18.28 -1.84 4.82
C ALA A 783 18.93 -2.71 3.74
N HIS A 784 20.27 -2.75 3.68
CA HIS A 784 20.97 -3.67 2.80
C HIS A 784 20.73 -5.14 3.17
N ALA A 785 20.72 -5.50 4.46
CA ALA A 785 20.35 -6.85 4.89
C ALA A 785 18.92 -7.22 4.47
N LEU A 786 17.95 -6.31 4.65
CA LEU A 786 16.56 -6.49 4.25
C LEU A 786 16.41 -6.67 2.74
N LEU A 787 17.14 -5.88 1.93
CA LEU A 787 17.17 -6.04 0.48
C LEU A 787 17.70 -7.40 0.08
N ALA A 788 18.73 -7.90 0.74
CA ALA A 788 19.24 -9.24 0.48
C ALA A 788 18.20 -10.33 0.78
N VAL A 789 17.52 -10.25 1.93
CA VAL A 789 16.40 -11.17 2.26
C VAL A 789 15.33 -11.14 1.17
N LYS A 790 14.89 -9.95 0.75
CA LYS A 790 13.87 -9.78 -0.31
C LYS A 790 14.35 -10.31 -1.66
N SER A 791 15.62 -10.14 -1.99
CA SER A 791 16.21 -10.62 -3.24
C SER A 791 16.36 -12.13 -3.26
N VAL A 792 16.79 -12.77 -2.15
CA VAL A 792 16.79 -14.24 -2.02
C VAL A 792 15.37 -14.80 -2.19
N ALA A 793 14.38 -14.18 -1.55
CA ALA A 793 12.97 -14.59 -1.67
C ALA A 793 12.51 -14.61 -3.14
N LYS A 794 12.80 -13.55 -3.88
CA LYS A 794 12.49 -13.43 -5.32
C LYS A 794 13.25 -14.47 -6.13
N GLY A 795 14.54 -14.67 -5.87
CA GLY A 795 15.37 -15.66 -6.55
C GLY A 795 14.79 -17.06 -6.42
N MET A 796 14.47 -17.49 -5.19
CA MET A 796 13.88 -18.80 -4.92
C MET A 796 12.50 -18.99 -5.58
N ALA A 797 11.68 -17.94 -5.65
CA ALA A 797 10.39 -18.00 -6.32
C ALA A 797 10.49 -18.14 -7.86
N THR A 798 11.66 -17.87 -8.42
CA THR A 798 11.91 -17.87 -9.88
C THR A 798 12.66 -19.09 -10.37
N ILE A 799 12.79 -20.15 -9.57
CA ILE A 799 13.55 -21.35 -9.95
C ILE A 799 12.76 -22.64 -9.74
N THR A 800 13.05 -23.65 -10.55
CA THR A 800 12.53 -25.02 -10.39
C THR A 800 13.61 -26.06 -10.72
N PRO A 801 13.71 -27.18 -9.98
CA PRO A 801 14.67 -28.24 -10.29
C PRO A 801 14.48 -28.80 -11.70
N ASN A 802 15.59 -29.02 -12.40
CA ASN A 802 15.64 -29.64 -13.72
C ASN A 802 15.89 -31.14 -13.57
N GLN A 803 14.81 -31.91 -13.46
CA GLN A 803 14.87 -33.36 -13.22
C GLN A 803 15.72 -34.11 -14.27
N SER A 804 15.68 -33.67 -15.53
CA SER A 804 16.44 -34.31 -16.61
C SER A 804 17.95 -34.15 -16.41
N VAL A 805 18.42 -32.93 -16.10
CA VAL A 805 19.86 -32.68 -15.93
C VAL A 805 20.37 -33.28 -14.64
N LEU A 806 19.59 -33.22 -13.55
CA LEU A 806 19.91 -33.89 -12.28
C LEU A 806 20.12 -35.40 -12.49
N SER A 807 19.21 -36.06 -13.22
CA SER A 807 19.33 -37.49 -13.52
C SER A 807 20.52 -37.79 -14.42
N GLN A 808 20.81 -36.94 -15.42
CA GLN A 808 21.94 -37.12 -16.33
C GLN A 808 23.28 -37.00 -15.60
N GLU A 809 23.44 -36.00 -14.72
CA GLU A 809 24.66 -35.86 -13.91
C GLU A 809 24.87 -37.09 -13.01
N LEU A 810 23.84 -37.58 -12.34
CA LEU A 810 23.95 -38.78 -11.50
C LEU A 810 24.34 -40.02 -12.31
N GLN A 811 23.76 -40.22 -13.48
CA GLN A 811 24.05 -41.36 -14.36
C GLN A 811 25.45 -41.34 -14.94
N ALA A 812 26.04 -40.15 -15.10
CA ALA A 812 27.40 -39.97 -15.59
C ALA A 812 28.47 -40.33 -14.53
N HIS A 813 28.09 -40.48 -13.26
CA HIS A 813 29.02 -40.65 -12.14
C HIS A 813 28.76 -41.89 -11.27
N PRO A 814 28.76 -43.12 -11.83
CA PRO A 814 28.56 -44.35 -11.06
C PRO A 814 29.70 -44.65 -10.07
N GLU A 815 30.87 -44.04 -10.23
CA GLU A 815 32.00 -44.16 -9.29
C GLU A 815 31.64 -43.73 -7.86
N VAL A 816 30.61 -42.91 -7.66
CA VAL A 816 30.14 -42.51 -6.32
C VAL A 816 29.62 -43.71 -5.49
N LEU A 817 29.22 -44.80 -6.14
CA LEU A 817 28.77 -46.03 -5.47
C LEU A 817 29.92 -46.85 -4.90
N THR A 818 31.17 -46.54 -5.26
CA THR A 818 32.35 -47.26 -4.77
C THR A 818 32.50 -47.17 -3.25
N GLU A 819 32.01 -46.08 -2.63
CA GLU A 819 31.89 -45.93 -1.18
C GLU A 819 31.00 -47.01 -0.55
N ALA A 820 29.83 -47.28 -1.15
CA ALA A 820 28.92 -48.32 -0.66
C ALA A 820 29.59 -49.70 -0.72
N VAL A 821 30.31 -49.97 -1.82
CA VAL A 821 31.04 -51.23 -2.02
C VAL A 821 32.13 -51.42 -0.96
N GLN A 822 33.01 -50.42 -0.75
CA GLN A 822 34.04 -50.55 0.29
C GLN A 822 33.44 -50.69 1.69
N THR A 823 32.30 -50.04 1.96
CA THR A 823 31.64 -50.08 3.27
C THR A 823 31.09 -51.48 3.56
N VAL A 824 30.46 -52.10 2.56
CA VAL A 824 30.03 -53.50 2.66
C VAL A 824 31.24 -54.42 2.80
N LEU A 825 32.32 -54.25 2.06
CA LEU A 825 33.52 -55.07 2.24
C LEU A 825 34.10 -54.97 3.68
N ARG A 826 34.14 -53.77 4.26
CA ARG A 826 34.54 -53.55 5.65
C ARG A 826 33.64 -54.28 6.65
N LYS A 827 32.32 -54.34 6.41
CA LYS A 827 31.37 -55.11 7.22
C LYS A 827 31.73 -56.61 7.28
N TYR A 828 32.40 -57.15 6.27
CA TYR A 828 32.89 -58.54 6.22
C TYR A 828 34.35 -58.69 6.69
N GLY A 829 34.99 -57.63 7.19
CA GLY A 829 36.35 -57.68 7.74
C GLY A 829 37.48 -57.59 6.71
N GLU A 830 37.19 -57.20 5.46
CA GLU A 830 38.21 -56.96 4.43
C GLU A 830 39.11 -55.77 4.85
N LYS A 831 40.38 -56.06 5.15
CA LYS A 831 41.33 -55.08 5.70
C LYS A 831 41.75 -54.03 4.68
N ASP A 832 41.84 -54.43 3.42
CA ASP A 832 42.28 -53.59 2.31
C ASP A 832 41.11 -53.10 1.43
N ALA A 833 39.89 -53.08 1.98
CA ALA A 833 38.66 -52.78 1.23
C ALA A 833 38.75 -51.46 0.44
N TYR A 834 39.32 -50.42 1.04
CA TYR A 834 39.52 -49.13 0.38
C TYR A 834 40.54 -49.21 -0.75
N GLU A 835 41.71 -49.81 -0.54
CA GLU A 835 42.75 -49.93 -1.57
C GLU A 835 42.30 -50.83 -2.72
N LYS A 836 41.52 -51.88 -2.44
CA LYS A 836 40.92 -52.76 -3.45
C LYS A 836 39.94 -52.01 -4.36
N VAL A 837 39.09 -51.17 -3.78
CA VAL A 837 38.14 -50.34 -4.54
C VAL A 837 38.86 -49.20 -5.26
N LYS A 838 39.87 -48.60 -4.65
CA LYS A 838 40.70 -47.54 -5.25
C LYS A 838 41.54 -48.05 -6.41
N ALA A 839 42.08 -49.25 -6.34
CA ALA A 839 42.77 -49.89 -7.47
C ALA A 839 41.83 -50.16 -8.65
N PHE A 840 40.54 -50.38 -8.38
CA PHE A 840 39.50 -50.54 -9.39
C PHE A 840 39.02 -49.19 -9.97
N SER A 841 38.96 -48.12 -9.17
CA SER A 841 38.30 -46.87 -9.55
C SER A 841 39.22 -45.71 -9.93
N ARG A 842 40.49 -45.71 -9.53
CA ARG A 842 41.34 -44.51 -9.63
C ARG A 842 41.92 -44.32 -11.02
N GLY A 843 41.47 -43.28 -11.70
CA GLY A 843 42.00 -42.84 -13.00
C GLY A 843 41.37 -43.55 -14.21
N GLU A 844 40.43 -44.45 -13.98
CA GLU A 844 39.68 -45.19 -14.99
C GLU A 844 38.23 -44.69 -15.04
N TYR A 845 37.63 -44.69 -16.23
CA TYR A 845 36.19 -44.40 -16.37
C TYR A 845 35.40 -45.63 -15.91
N ILE A 846 34.57 -45.48 -14.88
CA ILE A 846 33.70 -46.55 -14.39
C ILE A 846 32.33 -46.33 -15.01
N ASP A 847 31.78 -47.37 -15.65
CA ASP A 847 30.36 -47.42 -16.00
C ASP A 847 29.61 -48.42 -15.10
N MET A 848 28.28 -48.38 -15.15
CA MET A 848 27.43 -49.26 -14.35
C MET A 848 27.66 -50.75 -14.66
N ALA A 849 28.05 -51.10 -15.89
CA ALA A 849 28.32 -52.48 -16.28
C ALA A 849 29.59 -53.02 -15.62
N THR A 850 30.65 -52.22 -15.64
CA THR A 850 31.96 -52.51 -15.04
C THR A 850 31.85 -52.61 -13.53
N LEU A 851 31.12 -51.69 -12.89
CA LEU A 851 30.85 -51.73 -11.45
C LEU A 851 30.07 -53.00 -11.05
N ARG A 852 29.02 -53.36 -11.80
CA ARG A 852 28.25 -54.59 -11.54
C ARG A 852 29.10 -55.85 -11.69
N SER A 853 29.94 -55.91 -12.72
CA SER A 853 30.89 -57.00 -12.92
C SER A 853 31.81 -57.15 -11.71
N PHE A 854 32.40 -56.05 -11.25
CA PHE A 854 33.24 -56.05 -10.04
C PHE A 854 32.48 -56.56 -8.80
N ILE A 855 31.24 -56.12 -8.57
CA ILE A 855 30.40 -56.58 -7.45
C ILE A 855 30.18 -58.10 -7.48
N THR A 856 30.06 -58.72 -8.67
CA THR A 856 29.88 -60.19 -8.77
C THR A 856 31.09 -60.99 -8.28
N THR A 857 32.28 -60.39 -8.28
CA THR A 857 33.54 -61.03 -7.85
C THR A 857 33.76 -60.96 -6.34
N LEU A 858 32.95 -60.20 -5.60
CA LEU A 858 33.14 -59.97 -4.17
C LEU A 858 32.69 -61.16 -3.32
N ASP A 859 33.51 -61.53 -2.34
CA ASP A 859 33.21 -62.57 -1.35
C ASP A 859 32.32 -62.01 -0.23
N ILE A 860 31.02 -61.87 -0.52
CA ILE A 860 29.99 -61.33 0.37
C ILE A 860 28.70 -62.16 0.23
N SER A 861 27.77 -62.06 1.18
CA SER A 861 26.50 -62.80 1.12
C SER A 861 25.68 -62.46 -0.13
N VAL A 862 24.84 -63.39 -0.57
CA VAL A 862 23.92 -63.19 -1.72
C VAL A 862 23.03 -61.97 -1.51
N LYS A 863 22.54 -61.75 -0.29
CA LYS A 863 21.69 -60.60 0.07
C LYS A 863 22.43 -59.27 -0.12
N ASP A 864 23.64 -59.14 0.41
CA ASP A 864 24.41 -57.90 0.29
C ASP A 864 24.92 -57.67 -1.15
N ARG A 865 25.22 -58.75 -1.90
CA ARG A 865 25.54 -58.67 -3.33
C ARG A 865 24.37 -58.18 -4.17
N GLN A 866 23.15 -58.68 -3.91
CA GLN A 866 21.93 -58.23 -4.58
C GLN A 866 21.63 -56.76 -4.22
N PHE A 867 21.80 -56.38 -2.96
CA PHE A 867 21.65 -55.00 -2.51
C PHE A 867 22.61 -54.07 -3.28
N LEU A 868 23.92 -54.35 -3.28
CA LEU A 868 24.90 -53.55 -4.02
C LEU A 868 24.60 -53.51 -5.52
N GLY A 869 24.17 -54.63 -6.12
CA GLY A 869 23.80 -54.69 -7.53
C GLY A 869 22.55 -53.89 -7.90
N SER A 870 21.66 -53.61 -6.92
CA SER A 870 20.45 -52.80 -7.09
C SER A 870 20.68 -51.30 -6.92
N LEU A 871 21.83 -50.89 -6.39
CA LEU A 871 22.14 -49.48 -6.20
C LEU A 871 22.35 -48.78 -7.55
N THR A 872 21.87 -47.55 -7.62
CA THR A 872 22.17 -46.56 -8.65
C THR A 872 22.53 -45.25 -7.94
N PRO A 873 23.25 -44.33 -8.59
CA PRO A 873 23.53 -43.02 -7.99
C PRO A 873 22.23 -42.30 -7.52
N GLU A 874 21.13 -42.45 -8.25
CA GLU A 874 19.84 -41.83 -7.89
C GLU A 874 19.19 -42.40 -6.62
N ASN A 875 19.44 -43.67 -6.29
CA ASN A 875 18.87 -44.31 -5.10
C ASN A 875 19.86 -44.43 -3.93
N TYR A 876 21.14 -44.10 -4.13
CA TYR A 876 22.16 -44.02 -3.08
C TYR A 876 22.17 -42.62 -2.40
N ILE A 877 21.00 -42.19 -1.93
CA ILE A 877 20.76 -40.88 -1.30
C ILE A 877 20.68 -40.95 0.25
N GLY A 878 20.98 -42.11 0.83
CA GLY A 878 20.99 -42.33 2.27
C GLY A 878 19.66 -41.96 2.94
N LEU A 879 19.74 -41.18 4.03
CA LEU A 879 18.58 -40.72 4.81
C LEU A 879 18.14 -39.29 4.43
N ALA A 880 18.59 -38.75 3.30
CA ALA A 880 18.41 -37.34 2.95
C ALA A 880 16.96 -36.84 3.11
N GLY A 881 15.99 -37.55 2.55
CA GLY A 881 14.57 -37.19 2.67
C GLY A 881 14.04 -37.26 4.10
N MET A 882 14.46 -38.24 4.90
CA MET A 882 14.06 -38.38 6.30
C MET A 882 14.67 -37.28 7.19
N LEU A 883 15.85 -36.76 6.84
CA LEU A 883 16.44 -35.63 7.55
C LEU A 883 15.65 -34.33 7.32
N VAL A 884 15.07 -34.14 6.14
CA VAL A 884 14.18 -33.00 5.87
C VAL A 884 12.94 -33.05 6.76
N ASP A 885 12.43 -34.24 7.07
CA ASP A 885 11.26 -34.42 7.97
C ASP A 885 11.54 -34.02 9.44
N THR A 886 12.78 -33.64 9.78
CA THR A 886 13.16 -33.17 11.12
C THR A 886 13.12 -31.65 11.29
N LEU A 887 12.93 -30.89 10.20
CA LEU A 887 12.76 -29.43 10.21
C LEU A 887 11.49 -28.99 10.97
#